data_AF-A0A193GMX9-F1
#
_entry.id   AF-A0A193GMX9-F1
#
_cell.length_a   1.000
_cell.length_b   1.000
_cell.length_c   1.000
_cell.angle_alpha   90.00
_cell.angle_beta   90.00
_cell.angle_gamma   90.00
#
_symmetry.space_group_name_H-M   'P 1'
#
loop_
_entity.id
_entity.type
_entity.pdbx_description
1 polymer ?
#
loop_
_entity_poly.entity_id
_entity_poly.type
_entity_poly.pdbx_seq_one_letter_code
_entity_poly.pdbx_strand_id
1 'polypeptide(L)'
;MNDLIKTNERIESVARFQSLQAGQYWRALDTIAHEGIDKGTVLLIQSIRWIEDKPHTVVLRAHPTKIGLQTTVKFIDADGVEQERWLRYDEHRFLLKEFLDRFEHEPDHQRVRTAEIQEVQGRIGALQTELLQAQSDPTVLARVVQDQLNAQPALSNTAIADMAVIPTSTSHTDPELAGVVTGTVADAIGAGITPDSIDALRQAAGREHQIATIKAQWIQGKTAEIAATIKAITPFYEEQAAAALAQTEDVRTYVAQLMEGIESLDLYVGKGVEVTTIREGQAAPRAVPLTFVQKKLMMDEELAVWADIDEWFDFSKESLFFDALRNHDDLVRQIFPTERCVLVMATTRRYIDYGDTWANNVRNKESHNVFLMIRNGMNIHRVFSPVESHLGSARLFPSRDDQERIFRGLDGSQIKFEDVAYSDRHAAHERFALHYKRFLLLACGLDHRLKLFGDFYEGPPNLDFVSQRFQELYCRFLHDDDGSGMLPGEARMPLQEWINEKNAFLRSGSRVLCNWAEVMNPSTAPAACKPYGNHDRFERRYRPAEGMGVAIAYRSAQSLCVDVQVAGHTASYDDRTFNCKVNLTKFSNGHWAYTDLPYLCLDAVQPEDLHWYIHNRDTRQDHLSYIRFFKHALKFLQNELARERDTRQRLAQALHDGAIASGEEASAIVQQSVIAWRAAHRGKPLPQFHDGASSGAWKSLLDQMYMLAGEGKRQATEVAHFVAMLGYQPLRLTLSGAAKLVIYAAPIQSEMDDRLEPHLWVHRISVQRGKTGYTEKSRGWAILPQALASETTIHQWPEAEAWIGKTSIFQSFENKQALFATVRGSTARLRPFSKTMDPATHARELSLWGDLRRELLAADKKYVLNPDFAVPFGLVYYPRSKQLGFLCVGTWKPHTVLHRLAPDEASRAHVHASYLRPYANKEAASERLTDDDPYPWSLIEAAVPFTGALHQNYVHSKVGARLMTANGRSPIKPLLQQWFVGWKADAAKAGARYWISEEAISENGELVFDELLGMKLPVDYEPVTVKEIELHGSDPHTTISHWFDICPIGTESEALLIGAQYTGYSSREHMAHSLAEARTFIQSQATAHGAIAFRETNVPDAAPPPLGIERWFVSSNAQK
;
A
#
# COMPACT_ATOMS: atom_id res chain seq x y z
N MET A 1 -40.28 4.91 51.44
CA MET A 1 -40.26 3.82 52.45
C MET A 1 -41.70 3.37 52.63
N ASN A 2 -41.96 2.07 52.39
CA ASN A 2 -43.21 1.29 52.59
C ASN A 2 -44.30 1.12 51.51
N ASP A 3 -44.10 1.43 50.22
CA ASP A 3 -45.14 1.11 49.19
C ASP A 3 -44.63 0.60 47.82
N LEU A 4 -43.47 -0.07 47.78
CA LEU A 4 -42.87 -0.58 46.52
C LEU A 4 -42.63 -2.09 46.49
N ILE A 5 -43.36 -2.86 47.31
CA ILE A 5 -43.36 -4.33 47.22
C ILE A 5 -44.71 -4.76 46.63
N LYS A 6 -44.82 -4.73 45.30
CA LYS A 6 -45.79 -5.56 44.59
C LYS A 6 -45.17 -6.93 44.37
N THR A 7 -45.39 -7.84 45.32
CA THR A 7 -45.31 -9.28 45.08
C THR A 7 -46.42 -9.64 44.09
N ASN A 8 -46.07 -9.80 42.82
CA ASN A 8 -46.99 -10.39 41.84
C ASN A 8 -46.75 -11.90 41.78
N GLU A 9 -47.53 -12.65 42.56
CA GLU A 9 -47.84 -14.04 42.29
C GLU A 9 -48.74 -14.11 41.05
N ARG A 10 -48.19 -14.54 39.91
CA ARG A 10 -48.98 -15.10 38.81
C ARG A 10 -48.28 -16.36 38.29
N ILE A 11 -48.52 -17.45 39.01
CA ILE A 11 -48.36 -18.80 38.50
C ILE A 11 -49.63 -19.08 37.67
N GLU A 12 -49.56 -18.86 36.36
CA GLU A 12 -50.54 -19.46 35.44
C GLU A 12 -50.09 -20.90 35.17
N SER A 13 -50.84 -21.85 35.73
CA SER A 13 -50.62 -23.26 35.53
C SER A 13 -51.17 -23.70 34.17
N VAL A 14 -50.27 -24.17 33.30
CA VAL A 14 -50.60 -25.04 32.17
C VAL A 14 -49.56 -26.15 32.12
N ALA A 15 -50.04 -27.40 32.22
CA ALA A 15 -49.40 -28.71 32.08
C ALA A 15 -47.85 -28.80 32.07
N ARG A 16 -47.29 -29.42 33.13
CA ARG A 16 -45.91 -29.98 33.22
C ARG A 16 -44.80 -29.13 32.58
N PHE A 17 -44.48 -27.97 33.16
CA PHE A 17 -43.25 -27.26 32.81
C PHE A 17 -42.20 -27.42 33.92
N GLN A 18 -41.08 -28.06 33.58
CA GLN A 18 -39.84 -28.03 34.34
C GLN A 18 -39.25 -26.62 34.20
N SER A 19 -38.91 -25.94 35.30
CA SER A 19 -38.36 -24.58 35.25
C SER A 19 -36.97 -24.59 34.60
N LEU A 20 -36.84 -23.94 33.44
CA LEU A 20 -35.58 -23.78 32.70
C LEU A 20 -34.62 -22.90 33.52
N GLN A 21 -33.46 -23.43 33.90
CA GLN A 21 -32.45 -22.71 34.71
C GLN A 21 -31.04 -22.95 34.18
N ALA A 22 -30.17 -21.95 34.29
CA ALA A 22 -28.75 -22.09 34.01
C ALA A 22 -28.11 -23.09 35.00
N GLY A 23 -27.17 -23.91 34.53
CA GLY A 23 -26.57 -24.99 35.31
C GLY A 23 -27.30 -26.34 35.19
N GLN A 24 -28.42 -26.43 34.48
CA GLN A 24 -29.10 -27.68 34.18
C GLN A 24 -28.49 -28.40 32.96
N TYR A 25 -28.65 -29.73 32.91
CA TYR A 25 -28.19 -30.56 31.80
C TYR A 25 -29.37 -31.08 30.98
N TRP A 26 -29.22 -31.04 29.66
CA TRP A 26 -30.28 -31.39 28.71
C TRP A 26 -29.74 -32.29 27.61
N ARG A 27 -30.56 -33.25 27.19
CA ARG A 27 -30.24 -34.29 26.22
C ARG A 27 -30.85 -33.94 24.86
N ALA A 28 -30.06 -34.02 23.79
CA ALA A 28 -30.54 -33.83 22.42
C ALA A 28 -31.43 -35.01 21.97
N LEU A 29 -32.64 -34.70 21.49
CA LEU A 29 -33.62 -35.68 20.99
C LEU A 29 -33.32 -36.16 19.56
N ASP A 30 -32.70 -35.29 18.77
CA ASP A 30 -32.35 -35.51 17.36
C ASP A 30 -30.90 -35.10 17.06
N THR A 31 -30.38 -35.52 15.91
CA THR A 31 -29.05 -35.10 15.45
C THR A 31 -29.13 -33.71 14.82
N ILE A 32 -28.36 -32.75 15.35
CA ILE A 32 -28.30 -31.37 14.88
C ILE A 32 -27.01 -31.18 14.08
N ALA A 33 -27.05 -31.56 12.80
CA ALA A 33 -25.87 -31.67 11.94
C ALA A 33 -25.10 -30.34 11.77
N HIS A 34 -25.81 -29.20 11.66
CA HIS A 34 -25.20 -27.88 11.48
C HIS A 34 -24.48 -27.34 12.73
N GLU A 35 -24.69 -27.97 13.90
CA GLU A 35 -24.01 -27.69 15.17
C GLU A 35 -23.10 -28.86 15.61
N GLY A 36 -23.05 -29.96 14.85
CA GLY A 36 -22.24 -31.13 15.19
C GLY A 36 -22.68 -31.87 16.48
N ILE A 37 -23.96 -31.77 16.83
CA ILE A 37 -24.53 -32.41 18.04
C ILE A 37 -25.22 -33.72 17.63
N ASP A 38 -24.76 -34.83 18.19
CA ASP A 38 -25.33 -36.15 17.92
C ASP A 38 -26.56 -36.41 18.79
N LYS A 39 -27.49 -37.22 18.29
CA LYS A 39 -28.66 -37.65 19.08
C LYS A 39 -28.22 -38.32 20.38
N GLY A 40 -28.85 -37.93 21.49
CA GLY A 40 -28.56 -38.45 22.83
C GLY A 40 -27.43 -37.74 23.57
N THR A 41 -26.74 -36.77 22.95
CA THR A 41 -25.70 -35.96 23.61
C THR A 41 -26.30 -35.13 24.75
N VAL A 42 -25.69 -35.18 25.93
CA VAL A 42 -26.08 -34.36 27.09
C VAL A 42 -25.20 -33.11 27.13
N LEU A 43 -25.80 -31.93 27.21
CA LEU A 43 -25.12 -30.63 27.22
C LEU A 43 -25.58 -29.78 28.42
N LEU A 44 -24.67 -28.95 28.93
CA LEU A 44 -24.91 -28.02 30.03
C LEU A 44 -25.52 -26.71 29.49
N ILE A 45 -26.62 -26.23 30.09
CA ILE A 45 -27.07 -24.85 29.91
C ILE A 45 -26.11 -23.94 30.66
N GLN A 46 -25.32 -23.18 29.92
CA GLN A 46 -24.35 -22.25 30.47
C GLN A 46 -25.00 -20.91 30.85
N SER A 47 -25.90 -20.39 30.03
CA SER A 47 -26.65 -19.16 30.32
C SER A 47 -27.99 -19.12 29.56
N ILE A 48 -28.92 -18.29 30.06
CA ILE A 48 -30.19 -17.99 29.39
C ILE A 48 -30.24 -16.48 29.14
N ARG A 49 -30.45 -16.07 27.89
CA ARG A 49 -30.61 -14.67 27.53
C ARG A 49 -32.09 -14.29 27.54
N TRP A 50 -32.39 -13.16 28.16
CA TRP A 50 -33.74 -12.65 28.38
C TRP A 50 -33.98 -11.40 27.52
N ILE A 51 -35.21 -11.25 27.03
CA ILE A 51 -35.70 -10.06 26.32
C ILE A 51 -37.07 -9.73 26.90
N GLU A 52 -37.27 -8.50 27.37
CA GLU A 52 -38.51 -8.06 28.05
C GLU A 52 -38.96 -9.02 29.16
N ASP A 53 -38.01 -9.45 30.00
CA ASP A 53 -38.22 -10.40 31.10
C ASP A 53 -38.74 -11.79 30.68
N LYS A 54 -38.60 -12.15 29.39
CA LYS A 54 -38.92 -13.48 28.84
C LYS A 54 -37.66 -14.17 28.30
N PRO A 55 -37.51 -15.49 28.49
CA PRO A 55 -36.35 -16.21 27.97
C PRO A 55 -36.42 -16.26 26.44
N HIS A 56 -35.31 -15.94 25.78
CA HIS A 56 -35.23 -15.84 24.32
C HIS A 56 -34.22 -16.81 23.72
N THR A 57 -32.97 -16.75 24.19
CA THR A 57 -31.86 -17.56 23.66
C THR A 57 -31.28 -18.44 24.77
N VAL A 58 -31.11 -19.73 24.49
CA VAL A 58 -30.46 -20.69 25.39
C VAL A 58 -29.05 -20.95 24.87
N VAL A 59 -28.05 -20.75 25.74
CA VAL A 59 -26.64 -20.99 25.42
C VAL A 59 -26.19 -22.28 26.11
N LEU A 60 -25.84 -23.28 25.30
CA LEU A 60 -25.34 -24.57 25.73
C LEU A 60 -23.82 -24.60 25.61
N ARG A 61 -23.13 -25.17 26.59
CA ARG A 61 -21.70 -25.47 26.49
C ARG A 61 -21.49 -26.65 25.55
N ALA A 62 -20.47 -26.60 24.70
CA ALA A 62 -20.09 -27.74 23.87
C ALA A 62 -19.68 -28.95 24.75
N HIS A 63 -19.88 -30.16 24.22
CA HIS A 63 -19.58 -31.39 24.94
C HIS A 63 -18.09 -31.47 25.34
N PRO A 64 -17.72 -31.94 26.55
CA PRO A 64 -16.33 -31.97 27.02
C PRO A 64 -15.34 -32.70 26.09
N THR A 65 -15.80 -33.68 25.33
CA THR A 65 -14.96 -34.40 24.34
C THR A 65 -14.72 -33.63 23.05
N LYS A 66 -15.58 -32.65 22.73
CA LYS A 66 -15.51 -31.85 21.50
C LYS A 66 -15.01 -30.41 21.75
N ILE A 67 -15.06 -29.93 23.00
CA ILE A 67 -14.77 -28.54 23.33
C ILE A 67 -13.35 -28.09 22.91
N GLY A 68 -13.25 -26.93 22.25
CA GLY A 68 -12.01 -26.36 21.71
C GLY A 68 -11.55 -26.93 20.36
N LEU A 69 -12.23 -27.95 19.82
CA LEU A 69 -11.92 -28.50 18.49
C LEU A 69 -12.49 -27.60 17.37
N GLN A 70 -11.79 -27.58 16.22
CA GLN A 70 -12.21 -26.86 15.01
C GLN A 70 -12.42 -27.88 13.89
N THR A 71 -13.60 -27.86 13.27
CA THR A 71 -13.90 -28.73 12.13
C THR A 71 -14.87 -28.07 11.16
N THR A 72 -14.89 -28.55 9.92
CA THR A 72 -15.91 -28.19 8.94
C THR A 72 -16.99 -29.27 8.94
N VAL A 73 -18.21 -28.91 9.29
CA VAL A 73 -19.37 -29.81 9.27
C VAL A 73 -20.14 -29.61 7.96
N LYS A 74 -20.44 -30.72 7.28
CA LYS A 74 -21.30 -30.75 6.09
C LYS A 74 -22.73 -31.07 6.51
N PHE A 75 -23.70 -30.29 6.07
CA PHE A 75 -25.12 -30.56 6.34
C PHE A 75 -25.98 -30.15 5.14
N ILE A 76 -27.19 -30.72 5.06
CA ILE A 76 -28.16 -30.39 4.02
C ILE A 76 -29.14 -29.39 4.61
N ASP A 77 -29.29 -28.24 3.96
CA ASP A 77 -30.24 -27.21 4.38
C ASP A 77 -31.69 -27.59 4.04
N ALA A 78 -32.68 -26.86 4.54
CA ALA A 78 -34.10 -27.09 4.33
C ALA A 78 -34.50 -27.16 2.83
N ASP A 79 -33.73 -26.52 1.95
CA ASP A 79 -33.91 -26.52 0.49
C ASP A 79 -33.22 -27.71 -0.22
N GLY A 80 -32.62 -28.64 0.52
CA GLY A 80 -31.98 -29.85 -0.03
C GLY A 80 -30.57 -29.63 -0.61
N VAL A 81 -29.94 -28.49 -0.33
CA VAL A 81 -28.60 -28.12 -0.82
C VAL A 81 -27.54 -28.49 0.23
N GLU A 82 -26.45 -29.13 -0.20
CA GLU A 82 -25.29 -29.44 0.64
C GLU A 82 -24.51 -28.15 0.96
N GLN A 83 -24.39 -27.84 2.25
CA GLN A 83 -23.68 -26.68 2.78
C GLN A 83 -22.52 -27.12 3.67
N GLU A 84 -21.43 -26.35 3.67
CA GLU A 84 -20.29 -26.55 4.56
C GLU A 84 -20.21 -25.38 5.55
N ARG A 85 -20.13 -25.67 6.84
CA ARG A 85 -19.95 -24.66 7.89
C ARG A 85 -18.72 -24.96 8.72
N TRP A 86 -17.84 -23.97 8.81
CA TRP A 86 -16.72 -24.01 9.73
C TRP A 86 -17.23 -23.75 11.16
N LEU A 87 -16.95 -24.67 12.07
CA LEU A 87 -17.42 -24.63 13.46
C LEU A 87 -16.24 -24.85 14.42
N ARG A 88 -16.16 -23.98 15.43
CA ARG A 88 -15.36 -24.22 16.63
C ARG A 88 -16.30 -24.59 17.77
N TYR A 89 -16.09 -25.75 18.39
CA TYR A 89 -16.91 -26.24 19.50
C TYR A 89 -16.58 -25.50 20.80
N ASP A 90 -17.13 -24.31 21.01
CA ASP A 90 -17.03 -23.61 22.29
C ASP A 90 -18.40 -23.56 22.99
N GLU A 91 -19.41 -22.99 22.32
CA GLU A 91 -20.79 -22.89 22.77
C GLU A 91 -21.78 -23.08 21.60
N HIS A 92 -22.96 -23.60 21.89
CA HIS A 92 -24.08 -23.74 20.95
C HIS A 92 -25.23 -22.85 21.40
N ARG A 93 -25.89 -22.18 20.46
CA ARG A 93 -26.92 -21.18 20.78
C ARG A 93 -28.21 -21.51 20.04
N PHE A 94 -29.31 -21.58 20.77
CA PHE A 94 -30.62 -21.92 20.23
C PHE A 94 -31.67 -20.90 20.69
N LEU A 95 -32.65 -20.62 19.83
CA LEU A 95 -33.86 -19.94 20.28
C LEU A 95 -34.62 -20.84 21.26
N LEU A 96 -35.34 -20.25 22.22
CA LEU A 96 -36.07 -21.01 23.23
C LEU A 96 -37.02 -22.05 22.62
N LYS A 97 -37.74 -21.69 21.57
CA LYS A 97 -38.68 -22.60 20.89
C LYS A 97 -37.95 -23.79 20.28
N GLU A 98 -36.89 -23.54 19.51
CA GLU A 98 -36.09 -24.59 18.89
C GLU A 98 -35.40 -25.48 19.94
N PHE A 99 -34.96 -24.89 21.05
CA PHE A 99 -34.38 -25.63 22.16
C PHE A 99 -35.40 -26.57 22.81
N LEU A 100 -36.58 -26.08 23.16
CA LEU A 100 -37.63 -26.89 23.78
C LEU A 100 -38.16 -28.00 22.85
N ASP A 101 -38.11 -27.78 21.54
CA ASP A 101 -38.52 -28.79 20.55
C ASP A 101 -37.47 -29.91 20.36
N ARG A 102 -36.18 -29.63 20.62
CA ARG A 102 -35.05 -30.54 20.29
C ARG A 102 -34.32 -31.12 21.50
N PHE A 103 -34.60 -30.66 22.71
CA PHE A 103 -33.91 -31.08 23.92
C PHE A 103 -34.88 -31.48 25.04
N GLU A 104 -34.50 -32.47 25.83
CA GLU A 104 -35.21 -32.88 27.05
C GLU A 104 -34.31 -32.78 28.30
N HIS A 105 -34.88 -32.50 29.47
CA HIS A 105 -34.11 -32.34 30.70
C HIS A 105 -33.55 -33.68 31.20
N GLU A 106 -32.26 -33.72 31.55
CA GLU A 106 -31.56 -34.91 32.03
C GLU A 106 -31.24 -34.83 33.55
N PRO A 107 -32.09 -35.39 34.42
CA PRO A 107 -31.88 -35.33 35.87
C PRO A 107 -30.68 -36.18 36.32
N ASP A 108 -30.35 -37.28 35.63
CA ASP A 108 -29.29 -38.22 35.99
C ASP A 108 -27.95 -37.91 35.28
N HIS A 109 -27.73 -36.65 34.90
CA HIS A 109 -26.53 -36.19 34.19
C HIS A 109 -25.21 -36.59 34.88
N GLN A 110 -25.17 -36.62 36.22
CA GLN A 110 -23.99 -37.07 36.98
C GLN A 110 -23.63 -38.52 36.65
N ARG A 111 -24.62 -39.39 36.44
CA ARG A 111 -24.40 -40.79 36.07
C ARG A 111 -23.85 -40.90 34.65
N VAL A 112 -24.38 -40.11 33.72
CA VAL A 112 -23.90 -40.03 32.33
C VAL A 112 -22.44 -39.59 32.30
N ARG A 113 -22.11 -38.48 32.97
CA ARG A 113 -20.74 -37.94 33.04
C ARG A 113 -19.77 -38.87 33.75
N THR A 114 -20.20 -39.55 34.81
CA THR A 114 -19.37 -40.54 35.52
C THR A 114 -19.04 -41.73 34.63
N ALA A 115 -20.00 -42.22 33.82
CA ALA A 115 -19.76 -43.30 32.87
C ALA A 115 -18.76 -42.92 31.78
N GLU A 116 -18.87 -41.71 31.23
CA GLU A 116 -17.94 -41.17 30.22
C GLU A 116 -16.51 -41.01 30.78
N ILE A 117 -16.38 -40.51 32.01
CA ILE A 117 -15.08 -40.40 32.70
C ILE A 117 -14.49 -41.80 32.96
N GLN A 118 -15.31 -42.77 33.38
CA GLN A 118 -14.88 -44.15 33.59
C GLN A 118 -14.41 -44.82 32.29
N GLU A 119 -15.02 -44.51 31.15
CA GLU A 119 -14.58 -45.01 29.84
C GLU A 119 -13.19 -44.47 29.47
N VAL A 120 -12.95 -43.16 29.66
CA VAL A 120 -11.63 -42.55 29.45
C VAL A 120 -10.58 -43.14 30.41
N GLN A 121 -10.92 -43.34 31.67
CA GLN A 121 -10.05 -44.00 32.66
C GLN A 121 -9.78 -45.47 32.33
N GLY A 122 -10.77 -46.20 31.82
CA GLY A 122 -10.62 -47.58 31.35
C GLY A 122 -9.64 -47.68 30.19
N ARG A 123 -9.66 -46.71 29.26
CA ARG A 123 -8.69 -46.63 28.16
C ARG A 123 -7.27 -46.37 28.64
N ILE A 124 -7.09 -45.53 29.67
CA ILE A 124 -5.78 -45.33 30.33
C ILE A 124 -5.30 -46.64 30.94
N GLY A 125 -6.17 -47.35 31.67
CA GLY A 125 -5.85 -48.65 32.27
C GLY A 125 -5.46 -49.71 31.23
N ALA A 126 -6.14 -49.74 30.08
CA ALA A 126 -5.80 -50.65 28.97
C ALA A 126 -4.41 -50.32 28.38
N LEU A 127 -4.11 -49.05 28.11
CA LEU A 127 -2.81 -48.62 27.57
C LEU A 127 -1.66 -48.86 28.57
N GLN A 128 -1.90 -48.65 29.87
CA GLN A 128 -0.94 -48.96 30.92
C GLN A 128 -0.68 -50.46 31.05
N THR A 129 -1.74 -51.27 30.95
CA THR A 129 -1.62 -52.74 30.99
C THR A 129 -0.88 -53.26 29.77
N GLU A 130 -1.14 -52.70 28.58
CA GLU A 130 -0.42 -53.03 27.35
C GLU A 130 1.08 -52.71 27.47
N LEU A 131 1.42 -51.54 28.04
CA LEU A 131 2.81 -51.14 28.27
C LEU A 131 3.51 -52.01 29.32
N LEU A 132 2.81 -52.36 30.41
CA LEU A 132 3.32 -53.26 31.45
C LEU A 132 3.52 -54.69 30.92
N GLN A 133 2.57 -55.22 30.15
CA GLN A 133 2.67 -56.54 29.53
C GLN A 133 3.85 -56.59 28.56
N ALA A 134 4.01 -55.57 27.71
CA ALA A 134 5.15 -55.49 26.78
C ALA A 134 6.50 -55.39 27.49
N GLN A 135 6.60 -54.73 28.66
CA GLN A 135 7.83 -54.70 29.45
C GLN A 135 8.13 -56.01 30.18
N SER A 136 7.09 -56.77 30.56
CA SER A 136 7.22 -58.02 31.32
C SER A 136 7.46 -59.26 30.45
N ASP A 137 7.11 -59.22 29.15
CA ASP A 137 7.29 -60.33 28.20
C ASP A 137 8.18 -59.91 27.01
N PRO A 138 9.44 -60.38 26.94
CA PRO A 138 10.38 -60.07 25.85
C PRO A 138 9.88 -60.48 24.46
N THR A 139 8.95 -61.43 24.37
CA THR A 139 8.44 -61.94 23.09
C THR A 139 7.47 -60.97 22.41
N VAL A 140 6.74 -60.16 23.18
CA VAL A 140 5.80 -59.14 22.66
C VAL A 140 6.57 -57.99 22.01
N LEU A 141 7.61 -57.47 22.70
CA LEU A 141 8.51 -56.47 22.14
C LEU A 141 9.27 -57.00 20.91
N ALA A 142 9.67 -58.29 20.91
CA ALA A 142 10.30 -58.91 19.76
C ALA A 142 9.37 -58.95 18.54
N ARG A 143 8.06 -59.20 18.75
CA ARG A 143 7.05 -59.21 17.69
C ARG A 143 6.82 -57.82 17.10
N VAL A 144 6.70 -56.80 17.94
CA VAL A 144 6.58 -55.39 17.50
C VAL A 144 7.81 -54.94 16.72
N VAL A 145 9.01 -55.29 17.19
CA VAL A 145 10.27 -55.01 16.48
C VAL A 145 10.32 -55.74 15.14
N GLN A 146 9.87 -57.00 15.09
CA GLN A 146 9.82 -57.78 13.85
C GLN A 146 8.82 -57.19 12.86
N ASP A 147 7.63 -56.78 13.30
CA ASP A 147 6.61 -56.18 12.44
C ASP A 147 7.07 -54.82 11.89
N GLN A 148 7.76 -53.99 12.69
CA GLN A 148 8.35 -52.72 12.21
C GLN A 148 9.58 -52.91 11.31
N LEU A 149 10.42 -53.93 11.55
CA LEU A 149 11.53 -54.28 10.66
C LEU A 149 11.00 -54.84 9.32
N ASN A 150 9.94 -55.64 9.34
CA ASN A 150 9.28 -56.17 8.14
C ASN A 150 8.56 -55.08 7.32
N ALA A 151 8.16 -53.98 7.95
CA ALA A 151 7.50 -52.85 7.30
C ALA A 151 8.49 -51.83 6.67
N GLN A 152 9.81 -51.99 6.86
CA GLN A 152 10.82 -51.20 6.15
C GLN A 152 11.08 -51.81 4.75
N PRO A 153 10.84 -51.09 3.64
CA PRO A 153 11.04 -51.64 2.31
C PRO A 153 12.53 -51.79 2.00
N ALA A 154 12.92 -53.00 1.57
CA ALA A 154 14.23 -53.28 1.01
C ALA A 154 14.44 -52.48 -0.29
N LEU A 155 15.27 -51.44 -0.23
CA LEU A 155 15.88 -50.81 -1.40
C LEU A 155 17.01 -51.71 -1.91
N SER A 156 16.74 -52.54 -2.93
CA SER A 156 17.57 -52.79 -4.14
C SER A 156 17.30 -54.16 -4.82
N ASN A 157 16.78 -54.09 -6.05
CA ASN A 157 17.03 -54.86 -7.31
C ASN A 157 17.44 -56.36 -7.21
N THR A 158 17.01 -57.31 -8.07
CA THR A 158 16.84 -57.29 -9.54
C THR A 158 16.23 -58.63 -10.02
N ALA A 159 15.62 -58.60 -11.21
CA ALA A 159 15.38 -59.67 -12.19
C ALA A 159 15.82 -61.13 -11.87
N ILE A 160 14.87 -62.07 -11.99
CA ILE A 160 14.76 -63.11 -13.05
C ILE A 160 13.74 -64.16 -12.55
N ALA A 161 12.69 -64.34 -13.33
CA ALA A 161 11.86 -65.53 -13.27
C ALA A 161 12.64 -66.70 -13.85
N ASP A 162 12.82 -67.76 -13.07
CA ASP A 162 12.73 -69.11 -13.63
C ASP A 162 12.30 -70.13 -12.59
N MET A 163 11.54 -71.10 -13.08
CA MET A 163 10.82 -72.18 -12.40
C MET A 163 11.73 -73.01 -11.48
N ALA A 164 11.31 -73.71 -10.42
CA ALA A 164 10.10 -74.47 -10.21
C ALA A 164 9.92 -74.81 -8.70
N VAL A 165 8.69 -75.19 -8.38
CA VAL A 165 8.14 -75.65 -7.09
C VAL A 165 8.87 -76.90 -6.54
N ILE A 166 9.03 -77.02 -5.21
CA ILE A 166 8.58 -78.15 -4.34
C ILE A 166 9.16 -77.98 -2.90
N PRO A 167 8.45 -78.42 -1.83
CA PRO A 167 8.30 -77.65 -0.59
C PRO A 167 9.01 -78.23 0.65
N THR A 168 9.02 -77.40 1.71
CA THR A 168 9.07 -77.71 3.17
C THR A 168 9.64 -79.05 3.61
N SER A 169 10.74 -79.02 4.37
CA SER A 169 10.84 -79.69 5.67
C SER A 169 12.08 -79.24 6.46
N THR A 170 11.84 -79.05 7.76
CA THR A 170 12.76 -78.86 8.88
C THR A 170 13.97 -79.80 8.89
N SER A 171 15.17 -79.29 9.19
CA SER A 171 16.13 -79.93 10.11
C SER A 171 17.36 -79.05 10.42
N HIS A 172 17.65 -78.92 11.72
CA HIS A 172 18.98 -78.78 12.36
C HIS A 172 19.97 -77.69 11.88
N THR A 173 20.10 -76.64 12.70
CA THR A 173 21.33 -75.83 12.80
C THR A 173 22.17 -76.32 13.97
N ASP A 174 23.42 -76.69 13.68
CA ASP A 174 24.46 -77.07 14.64
C ASP A 174 24.79 -75.93 15.64
N PRO A 175 24.96 -76.22 16.94
CA PRO A 175 25.15 -75.25 18.02
C PRO A 175 26.63 -74.89 18.27
N GLU A 176 27.44 -74.67 17.25
CA GLU A 176 28.88 -74.37 17.43
C GLU A 176 29.31 -72.92 17.10
N LEU A 177 28.39 -72.02 16.76
CA LEU A 177 28.74 -70.63 16.38
C LEU A 177 28.07 -69.52 17.21
N ALA A 178 27.29 -69.86 18.25
CA ALA A 178 26.65 -68.87 19.13
C ALA A 178 27.56 -68.36 20.28
N GLY A 179 28.72 -68.98 20.50
CA GLY A 179 29.62 -68.67 21.62
C GLY A 179 30.54 -67.46 21.43
N VAL A 180 30.55 -66.82 20.26
CA VAL A 180 31.54 -65.78 19.92
C VAL A 180 31.00 -64.35 20.08
N VAL A 181 29.70 -64.16 20.33
CA VAL A 181 29.04 -62.84 20.18
C VAL A 181 28.84 -62.07 21.51
N THR A 182 29.30 -62.59 22.65
CA THR A 182 29.18 -61.89 23.96
C THR A 182 30.52 -61.70 24.71
N GLY A 183 31.66 -61.90 24.06
CA GLY A 183 32.99 -61.83 24.69
C GLY A 183 33.72 -60.48 24.49
N THR A 184 34.56 -60.10 25.46
CA THR A 184 35.40 -58.90 25.42
C THR A 184 36.53 -58.99 24.38
N VAL A 185 36.93 -57.84 23.82
CA VAL A 185 37.89 -57.69 22.69
C VAL A 185 39.22 -58.45 22.85
N ALA A 186 39.64 -58.80 24.07
CA ALA A 186 40.85 -59.59 24.32
C ALA A 186 40.76 -61.07 23.83
N ASP A 187 39.56 -61.66 23.79
CA ASP A 187 39.37 -63.06 23.40
C ASP A 187 39.25 -63.26 21.86
N ALA A 188 39.00 -62.18 21.12
CA ALA A 188 38.89 -62.19 19.66
C ALA A 188 40.26 -62.15 18.93
N ILE A 189 41.35 -61.84 19.63
CA ILE A 189 42.69 -61.67 19.01
C ILE A 189 43.46 -63.00 18.89
N GLY A 190 43.00 -64.07 19.56
CA GLY A 190 43.66 -65.39 19.54
C GLY A 190 43.32 -66.31 18.35
N ALA A 191 42.26 -66.02 17.60
CA ALA A 191 41.79 -66.83 16.48
C ALA A 191 41.60 -65.96 15.24
N GLY A 192 42.67 -65.84 14.43
CA GLY A 192 42.76 -65.14 13.15
C GLY A 192 41.52 -64.37 12.68
N ILE A 193 41.46 -63.08 13.02
CA ILE A 193 40.43 -62.16 12.53
C ILE A 193 40.63 -61.97 11.03
N THR A 194 39.70 -62.46 10.21
CA THR A 194 39.62 -62.13 8.78
C THR A 194 38.79 -60.85 8.59
N PRO A 195 39.00 -60.08 7.51
CA PRO A 195 38.19 -58.89 7.21
C PRO A 195 36.67 -59.15 7.28
N ASP A 196 36.24 -60.33 6.83
CA ASP A 196 34.83 -60.77 6.84
C ASP A 196 34.24 -60.90 8.26
N SER A 197 35.07 -61.25 9.25
CA SER A 197 34.63 -61.39 10.65
C SER A 197 34.40 -60.04 11.34
N ILE A 198 35.11 -58.99 10.94
CA ILE A 198 34.91 -57.61 11.43
C ILE A 198 33.62 -57.03 10.83
N ASP A 199 33.35 -57.27 9.55
CA ASP A 199 32.11 -56.83 8.91
C ASP A 199 30.88 -57.55 9.48
N ALA A 200 30.98 -58.85 9.79
CA ALA A 200 29.92 -59.58 10.48
C ALA A 200 29.62 -59.00 11.88
N LEU A 201 30.65 -58.62 12.64
CA LEU A 201 30.50 -57.96 13.95
C LEU A 201 29.90 -56.55 13.83
N ARG A 202 30.28 -55.77 12.80
CA ARG A 202 29.74 -54.43 12.54
C ARG A 202 28.26 -54.49 12.13
N GLN A 203 27.88 -55.46 11.32
CA GLN A 203 26.49 -55.71 10.94
C GLN A 203 25.65 -56.19 12.13
N ALA A 204 26.20 -57.06 12.99
CA ALA A 204 25.54 -57.49 14.21
C ALA A 204 25.29 -56.33 15.20
N ALA A 205 26.30 -55.47 15.43
CA ALA A 205 26.18 -54.28 16.29
C ALA A 205 25.22 -53.23 15.72
N GLY A 206 25.20 -53.02 14.39
CA GLY A 206 24.24 -52.12 13.73
C GLY A 206 22.79 -52.61 13.85
N ARG A 207 22.57 -53.92 13.77
CA ARG A 207 21.24 -54.55 13.94
C ARG A 207 20.74 -54.43 15.39
N GLU A 208 21.61 -54.65 16.36
CA GLU A 208 21.32 -54.43 17.80
C GLU A 208 20.94 -52.96 18.09
N HIS A 209 21.65 -52.00 17.49
CA HIS A 209 21.35 -50.56 17.65
C HIS A 209 20.00 -50.16 17.03
N GLN A 210 19.66 -50.69 15.85
CA GLN A 210 18.34 -50.47 15.24
C GLN A 210 17.21 -51.06 16.09
N ILE A 211 17.38 -52.29 16.59
CA ILE A 211 16.41 -52.95 17.48
C ILE A 211 16.19 -52.12 18.76
N ALA A 212 17.27 -51.60 19.37
CA ALA A 212 17.17 -50.75 20.55
C ALA A 212 16.44 -49.43 20.27
N THR A 213 16.69 -48.82 19.11
CA THR A 213 16.04 -47.56 18.69
C THR A 213 14.54 -47.72 18.45
N ILE A 214 14.14 -48.81 17.79
CA ILE A 214 12.72 -49.14 17.54
C ILE A 214 11.98 -49.36 18.86
N LYS A 215 12.57 -50.10 19.81
CA LYS A 215 12.02 -50.29 21.16
C LYS A 215 11.84 -48.95 21.90
N ALA A 216 12.83 -48.07 21.83
CA ALA A 216 12.76 -46.75 22.47
C ALA A 216 11.65 -45.87 21.86
N GLN A 217 11.53 -45.82 20.53
CA GLN A 217 10.49 -45.04 19.84
C GLN A 217 9.08 -45.54 20.14
N TRP A 218 8.86 -46.86 20.19
CA TRP A 218 7.56 -47.44 20.54
C TRP A 218 7.13 -47.09 21.97
N ILE A 219 8.06 -47.22 22.95
CA ILE A 219 7.79 -46.84 24.35
C ILE A 219 7.49 -45.35 24.47
N GLN A 220 8.25 -44.49 23.78
CA GLN A 220 8.00 -43.04 23.74
C GLN A 220 6.63 -42.70 23.13
N GLY A 221 6.25 -43.35 22.01
CA GLY A 221 4.94 -43.18 21.37
C GLY A 221 3.78 -43.56 22.30
N LYS A 222 3.86 -44.73 22.96
CA LYS A 222 2.83 -45.16 23.92
C LYS A 222 2.76 -44.26 25.15
N THR A 223 3.89 -43.74 25.63
CA THR A 223 3.92 -42.77 26.73
C THR A 223 3.25 -41.45 26.32
N ALA A 224 3.43 -41.00 25.07
CA ALA A 224 2.76 -39.83 24.53
C ALA A 224 1.24 -40.03 24.36
N GLU A 225 0.78 -41.21 23.93
CA GLU A 225 -0.64 -41.57 23.86
C GLU A 225 -1.32 -41.58 25.24
N ILE A 226 -0.63 -42.10 26.27
CA ILE A 226 -1.11 -42.06 27.66
C ILE A 226 -1.23 -40.59 28.12
N ALA A 227 -0.23 -39.75 27.86
CA ALA A 227 -0.27 -38.33 28.22
C ALA A 227 -1.41 -37.56 27.51
N ALA A 228 -1.65 -37.84 26.23
CA ALA A 228 -2.76 -37.25 25.48
C ALA A 228 -4.13 -37.69 26.02
N THR A 229 -4.27 -38.95 26.43
CA THR A 229 -5.51 -39.50 27.02
C THR A 229 -5.78 -38.91 28.42
N ILE A 230 -4.74 -38.67 29.23
CA ILE A 230 -4.87 -37.99 30.53
C ILE A 230 -5.38 -36.55 30.35
N LYS A 231 -4.90 -35.82 29.34
CA LYS A 231 -5.36 -34.46 29.02
C LYS A 231 -6.84 -34.40 28.62
N ALA A 232 -7.41 -35.49 28.11
CA ALA A 232 -8.82 -35.57 27.72
C ALA A 232 -9.82 -35.58 28.90
N ILE A 233 -9.34 -35.73 30.15
CA ILE A 233 -10.18 -35.67 31.36
C ILE A 233 -10.41 -34.22 31.81
N THR A 234 -9.45 -33.32 31.57
CA THR A 234 -9.50 -31.91 32.03
C THR A 234 -10.78 -31.17 31.64
N PRO A 235 -11.30 -31.26 30.40
CA PRO A 235 -12.51 -30.54 30.00
C PRO A 235 -13.78 -30.94 30.78
N PHE A 236 -13.85 -32.17 31.31
CA PHE A 236 -14.98 -32.62 32.12
C PHE A 236 -15.00 -31.94 33.49
N TYR A 237 -13.82 -31.70 34.10
CA TYR A 237 -13.73 -30.94 35.35
C TYR A 237 -13.99 -29.44 35.12
N GLU A 238 -13.59 -28.89 33.97
CA GLU A 238 -13.93 -27.52 33.59
C GLU A 238 -15.45 -27.33 33.39
N GLU A 239 -16.15 -28.32 32.84
CA GLU A 239 -17.62 -28.31 32.74
C GLU A 239 -18.28 -28.30 34.14
N GLN A 240 -17.76 -29.05 35.12
CA GLN A 240 -18.27 -29.00 36.50
C GLN A 240 -18.11 -27.61 37.14
N ALA A 241 -16.96 -26.96 36.93
CA ALA A 241 -16.74 -25.59 37.38
C ALA A 241 -17.67 -24.60 36.66
N ALA A 242 -17.88 -24.77 35.35
CA ALA A 242 -18.80 -23.95 34.57
C ALA A 242 -20.26 -24.12 35.05
N ALA A 243 -20.70 -25.32 35.39
CA ALA A 243 -22.03 -25.58 35.92
C ALA A 243 -22.27 -24.89 37.27
N ALA A 244 -21.27 -24.91 38.16
CA ALA A 244 -21.34 -24.21 39.44
C ALA A 244 -21.40 -22.68 39.26
N LEU A 245 -20.65 -22.13 38.30
CA LEU A 245 -20.70 -20.70 37.96
C LEU A 245 -22.05 -20.30 37.35
N ALA A 246 -22.60 -21.11 36.45
CA ALA A 246 -23.89 -20.88 35.79
C ALA A 246 -25.05 -20.80 36.81
N GLN A 247 -25.02 -21.61 37.87
CA GLN A 247 -26.01 -21.54 38.96
C GLN A 247 -25.99 -20.20 39.75
N THR A 248 -24.93 -19.40 39.61
CA THR A 248 -24.79 -18.09 40.29
C THR A 248 -24.96 -16.89 39.34
N GLU A 249 -25.19 -17.13 38.04
CA GLU A 249 -25.23 -16.08 37.01
C GLU A 249 -26.39 -15.10 37.22
N ASP A 250 -27.58 -15.57 37.59
CA ASP A 250 -28.76 -14.73 37.81
C ASP A 250 -28.54 -13.73 38.95
N VAL A 251 -27.88 -14.15 40.05
CA VAL A 251 -27.55 -13.29 41.18
C VAL A 251 -26.51 -12.24 40.78
N ARG A 252 -25.50 -12.61 40.00
CA ARG A 252 -24.48 -11.67 39.52
C ARG A 252 -25.07 -10.64 38.56
N THR A 253 -25.98 -11.05 37.68
CA THR A 253 -26.67 -10.17 36.74
C THR A 253 -27.57 -9.17 37.46
N TYR A 254 -28.32 -9.60 38.47
CA TYR A 254 -29.12 -8.72 39.32
C TYR A 254 -28.26 -7.69 40.09
N VAL A 255 -27.13 -8.13 40.67
CA VAL A 255 -26.20 -7.21 41.35
C VAL A 255 -25.58 -6.21 40.37
N ALA A 256 -25.23 -6.64 39.16
CA ALA A 256 -24.70 -5.75 38.12
C ALA A 256 -25.73 -4.68 37.72
N GLN A 257 -26.99 -5.05 37.48
CA GLN A 257 -28.06 -4.10 37.18
C GLN A 257 -28.31 -3.11 38.33
N LEU A 258 -28.25 -3.58 39.59
CA LEU A 258 -28.37 -2.72 40.76
C LEU A 258 -27.22 -1.71 40.84
N MET A 259 -25.98 -2.14 40.59
CA MET A 259 -24.80 -1.27 40.54
C MET A 259 -24.91 -0.25 39.39
N GLU A 260 -25.34 -0.66 38.20
CA GLU A 260 -25.59 0.24 37.06
C GLU A 260 -26.66 1.30 37.37
N GLY A 261 -27.69 0.94 38.14
CA GLY A 261 -28.71 1.84 38.65
C GLY A 261 -28.15 2.85 39.66
N ILE A 262 -27.29 2.40 40.59
CA ILE A 262 -26.60 3.27 41.56
C ILE A 262 -25.68 4.28 40.85
N GLU A 263 -24.91 3.84 39.86
CA GLU A 263 -24.06 4.73 39.05
C GLU A 263 -24.87 5.82 38.33
N SER A 264 -26.08 5.47 37.85
CA SER A 264 -26.98 6.42 37.19
C SER A 264 -27.54 7.47 38.18
N LEU A 265 -27.74 7.10 39.45
CA LEU A 265 -28.14 8.02 40.52
C LEU A 265 -26.98 8.92 40.96
N ASP A 266 -25.76 8.39 41.01
CA ASP A 266 -24.54 9.16 41.34
C ASP A 266 -24.36 10.36 40.38
N LEU A 267 -24.72 10.21 39.11
CA LEU A 267 -24.78 11.31 38.13
C LEU A 267 -25.78 12.41 38.51
N TYR A 268 -27.01 12.01 38.89
CA TYR A 268 -28.05 12.96 39.32
C TYR A 268 -27.68 13.71 40.60
N VAL A 269 -26.83 13.13 41.47
CA VAL A 269 -26.32 13.77 42.69
C VAL A 269 -25.01 14.54 42.45
N GLY A 270 -24.34 14.31 41.31
CA GLY A 270 -23.16 15.07 40.87
C GLY A 270 -21.86 14.52 41.39
N LYS A 271 -21.85 13.27 41.84
CA LYS A 271 -20.65 12.63 42.35
C LYS A 271 -19.64 12.48 41.21
N GLY A 272 -18.45 13.04 41.38
CA GLY A 272 -17.40 13.06 40.36
C GLY A 272 -17.67 14.02 39.18
N VAL A 273 -18.70 14.88 39.26
CA VAL A 273 -18.98 15.89 38.24
C VAL A 273 -18.29 17.20 38.61
N GLU A 274 -17.43 17.70 37.72
CA GLU A 274 -16.70 18.95 37.91
C GLU A 274 -17.25 20.03 36.98
N VAL A 275 -17.58 21.21 37.52
CA VAL A 275 -18.12 22.35 36.77
C VAL A 275 -17.16 23.52 36.85
N THR A 276 -16.70 24.00 35.71
CA THR A 276 -15.83 25.19 35.58
C THR A 276 -16.59 26.31 34.88
N THR A 277 -16.71 27.48 35.50
CA THR A 277 -17.28 28.67 34.86
C THR A 277 -16.23 29.34 33.97
N ILE A 278 -16.55 29.51 32.68
CA ILE A 278 -15.66 30.14 31.69
C ILE A 278 -15.99 31.63 31.56
N ARG A 279 -17.29 31.95 31.47
CA ARG A 279 -17.78 33.32 31.30
C ARG A 279 -19.06 33.51 32.10
N GLU A 280 -19.20 34.65 32.75
CA GLU A 280 -20.40 35.07 33.46
C GLU A 280 -21.04 36.28 32.75
N GLY A 281 -22.38 36.37 32.82
CA GLY A 281 -23.13 37.49 32.27
C GLY A 281 -24.65 37.29 32.36
N GLN A 282 -25.41 37.98 31.51
CA GLN A 282 -26.87 37.91 31.53
C GLN A 282 -27.36 36.53 31.07
N ALA A 283 -28.30 35.94 31.82
CA ALA A 283 -28.95 34.68 31.46
C ALA A 283 -29.86 34.84 30.23
N ALA A 284 -30.09 33.74 29.50
CA ALA A 284 -31.00 33.75 28.36
C ALA A 284 -32.45 34.00 28.81
N PRO A 285 -33.28 34.67 27.99
CA PRO A 285 -34.70 34.85 28.29
C PRO A 285 -35.43 33.54 28.56
N ARG A 286 -36.44 33.56 29.42
CA ARG A 286 -37.23 32.36 29.79
C ARG A 286 -37.88 31.67 28.60
N ALA A 287 -38.27 32.43 27.58
CA ALA A 287 -38.92 31.92 26.38
C ALA A 287 -38.00 31.07 25.48
N VAL A 288 -36.68 31.10 25.69
CA VAL A 288 -35.73 30.33 24.88
C VAL A 288 -35.70 28.87 25.39
N PRO A 289 -36.03 27.86 24.58
CA PRO A 289 -35.96 26.46 25.02
C PRO A 289 -34.52 25.98 25.16
N LEU A 290 -34.32 24.88 25.90
CA LEU A 290 -33.02 24.24 26.03
C LEU A 290 -32.69 23.42 24.77
N THR A 291 -31.61 23.76 24.07
CA THR A 291 -31.22 23.03 22.86
C THR A 291 -30.09 22.03 23.14
N PHE A 292 -30.26 20.77 22.75
CA PHE A 292 -29.20 19.76 22.72
C PHE A 292 -28.64 19.65 21.31
N VAL A 293 -27.32 19.79 21.16
CA VAL A 293 -26.62 19.73 19.86
C VAL A 293 -26.01 18.34 19.68
N GLN A 294 -26.27 17.67 18.56
CA GLN A 294 -25.86 16.30 18.32
C GLN A 294 -24.35 16.18 18.11
N LYS A 295 -23.79 17.00 17.22
CA LYS A 295 -22.39 16.87 16.76
C LYS A 295 -21.38 17.12 17.88
N LYS A 296 -20.34 16.29 17.93
CA LYS A 296 -19.16 16.54 18.77
C LYS A 296 -18.21 17.51 18.08
N LEU A 297 -17.93 18.61 18.75
CA LEU A 297 -16.99 19.62 18.27
C LEU A 297 -15.58 19.38 18.82
N MET A 298 -14.57 19.92 18.14
CA MET A 298 -13.18 19.89 18.60
C MET A 298 -12.69 21.32 18.84
N MET A 299 -11.96 21.54 19.95
CA MET A 299 -11.47 22.88 20.29
C MET A 299 -10.51 23.41 19.23
N ASP A 300 -9.58 22.59 18.75
CA ASP A 300 -8.62 22.98 17.72
C ASP A 300 -9.28 23.38 16.39
N GLU A 301 -10.25 22.59 15.92
CA GLU A 301 -11.02 22.85 14.69
C GLU A 301 -11.84 24.16 14.77
N GLU A 302 -12.48 24.41 15.91
CA GLU A 302 -13.27 25.64 16.11
C GLU A 302 -12.37 26.88 16.26
N LEU A 303 -11.26 26.74 16.97
CA LEU A 303 -10.31 27.83 17.21
C LEU A 303 -9.48 28.16 15.97
N ALA A 304 -9.21 27.19 15.09
CA ALA A 304 -8.43 27.37 13.87
C ALA A 304 -9.00 28.43 12.92
N VAL A 305 -10.30 28.74 13.00
CA VAL A 305 -10.92 29.83 12.25
C VAL A 305 -10.41 31.21 12.70
N TRP A 306 -10.05 31.35 13.98
CA TRP A 306 -9.70 32.62 14.61
C TRP A 306 -8.20 32.76 14.85
N ALA A 307 -7.56 31.73 15.39
CA ALA A 307 -6.14 31.69 15.67
C ALA A 307 -5.41 30.75 14.71
N ASP A 308 -4.11 30.94 14.55
CA ASP A 308 -3.26 30.00 13.83
C ASP A 308 -2.87 28.88 14.80
N ILE A 309 -3.41 27.69 14.54
CA ILE A 309 -3.23 26.50 15.37
C ILE A 309 -2.19 25.60 14.71
N ASP A 310 -1.24 25.11 15.50
CA ASP A 310 -0.21 24.17 15.07
C ASP A 310 -0.59 22.72 15.39
N GLU A 311 0.25 21.80 14.92
CA GLU A 311 0.13 20.35 15.16
C GLU A 311 0.26 19.97 16.65
N TRP A 312 0.81 20.87 17.47
CA TRP A 312 1.08 20.68 18.90
C TRP A 312 -0.04 21.23 19.79
N PHE A 313 -1.23 21.50 19.24
CA PHE A 313 -2.38 21.87 20.05
C PHE A 313 -2.97 20.64 20.75
N ASP A 314 -2.80 20.57 22.07
CA ASP A 314 -3.26 19.50 22.95
C ASP A 314 -4.01 20.05 24.17
N PHE A 315 -4.43 19.16 25.07
CA PHE A 315 -5.18 19.50 26.29
C PHE A 315 -4.46 20.53 27.17
N SER A 316 -3.13 20.63 27.11
CA SER A 316 -2.36 21.59 27.91
C SER A 316 -2.58 23.05 27.48
N LYS A 317 -3.10 23.27 26.27
CA LYS A 317 -3.36 24.59 25.68
C LYS A 317 -4.84 25.00 25.71
N GLU A 318 -5.70 24.28 26.44
CA GLU A 318 -7.14 24.56 26.54
C GLU A 318 -7.47 25.98 27.05
N SER A 319 -6.58 26.56 27.87
CA SER A 319 -6.74 27.92 28.38
C SER A 319 -6.85 28.96 27.28
N LEU A 320 -6.11 28.80 26.18
CA LEU A 320 -6.16 29.69 25.00
C LEU A 320 -7.56 29.69 24.38
N PHE A 321 -8.22 28.54 24.34
CA PHE A 321 -9.58 28.42 23.83
C PHE A 321 -10.59 29.10 24.75
N PHE A 322 -10.47 28.91 26.06
CA PHE A 322 -11.35 29.58 27.03
C PHE A 322 -11.15 31.10 27.07
N ASP A 323 -9.91 31.57 26.93
CA ASP A 323 -9.61 33.00 26.76
C ASP A 323 -10.27 33.57 25.50
N ALA A 324 -10.24 32.82 24.39
CA ALA A 324 -10.91 33.25 23.17
C ALA A 324 -12.44 33.36 23.35
N LEU A 325 -13.07 32.41 24.06
CA LEU A 325 -14.52 32.46 24.35
C LEU A 325 -14.92 33.63 25.25
N ARG A 326 -14.02 34.07 26.15
CA ARG A 326 -14.26 35.23 27.00
C ARG A 326 -14.23 36.54 26.21
N ASN A 327 -13.37 36.63 25.21
CA ASN A 327 -13.06 37.88 24.51
C ASN A 327 -13.77 38.05 23.16
N HIS A 328 -14.26 36.96 22.54
CA HIS A 328 -14.80 37.00 21.17
C HIS A 328 -16.24 36.45 21.09
N ASP A 329 -17.23 37.34 21.01
CA ASP A 329 -18.64 36.97 20.88
C ASP A 329 -18.96 36.22 19.59
N ASP A 330 -18.21 36.47 18.52
CA ASP A 330 -18.39 35.77 17.25
C ASP A 330 -17.96 34.30 17.32
N LEU A 331 -16.93 33.96 18.11
CA LEU A 331 -16.56 32.57 18.40
C LEU A 331 -17.66 31.88 19.22
N VAL A 332 -18.26 32.59 20.18
CA VAL A 332 -19.42 32.07 20.94
C VAL A 332 -20.59 31.75 20.00
N ARG A 333 -20.90 32.64 19.04
CA ARG A 333 -21.96 32.40 18.03
C ARG A 333 -21.60 31.27 17.07
N GLN A 334 -20.32 31.11 16.74
CA GLN A 334 -19.84 30.02 15.89
C GLN A 334 -20.03 28.66 16.56
N ILE A 335 -19.77 28.56 17.87
CA ILE A 335 -19.80 27.28 18.61
C ILE A 335 -21.22 26.93 19.07
N PHE A 336 -21.94 27.90 19.64
CA PHE A 336 -23.24 27.69 20.26
C PHE A 336 -24.38 28.19 19.34
N PRO A 337 -25.16 27.28 18.72
CA PRO A 337 -26.18 27.65 17.73
C PRO A 337 -27.35 28.47 18.30
N THR A 338 -27.58 28.40 19.61
CA THR A 338 -28.64 29.14 20.31
C THR A 338 -28.12 29.76 21.60
N GLU A 339 -28.90 30.65 22.21
CA GLU A 339 -28.54 31.31 23.47
C GLU A 339 -28.66 30.39 24.69
N ARG A 340 -29.35 29.24 24.58
CA ARG A 340 -29.48 28.24 25.63
C ARG A 340 -29.26 26.85 25.04
N CYS A 341 -28.06 26.32 25.17
CA CYS A 341 -27.76 24.99 24.63
C CYS A 341 -26.67 24.22 25.37
N VAL A 342 -26.66 22.92 25.12
CA VAL A 342 -25.67 21.95 25.58
C VAL A 342 -25.09 21.26 24.36
N LEU A 343 -23.76 21.18 24.32
CA LEU A 343 -23.01 20.46 23.30
C LEU A 343 -21.85 19.69 23.92
N VAL A 344 -21.34 18.70 23.21
CA VAL A 344 -20.13 17.95 23.60
C VAL A 344 -18.93 18.43 22.81
N MET A 345 -17.79 18.49 23.48
CA MET A 345 -16.53 18.92 22.89
C MET A 345 -15.37 18.07 23.42
N ALA A 346 -14.34 17.89 22.59
CA ALA A 346 -13.04 17.37 23.02
C ALA A 346 -11.94 18.34 22.56
N THR A 347 -10.71 18.17 23.05
CA THR A 347 -9.62 19.09 22.70
C THR A 347 -9.23 18.93 21.23
N THR A 348 -8.93 17.71 20.82
CA THR A 348 -8.59 17.35 19.45
C THR A 348 -8.95 15.88 19.23
N ARG A 349 -9.21 15.49 17.98
CA ARG A 349 -9.35 14.07 17.60
C ARG A 349 -8.05 13.48 17.04
N ARG A 350 -7.01 14.29 16.87
CA ARG A 350 -5.74 13.88 16.29
C ARG A 350 -4.95 12.99 17.25
N TYR A 351 -4.07 12.21 16.68
CA TYR A 351 -3.01 11.54 17.42
C TYR A 351 -1.73 12.39 17.34
N ILE A 352 -1.22 12.81 18.49
CA ILE A 352 0.03 13.57 18.61
C ILE A 352 1.12 12.62 19.10
N ASP A 353 2.22 12.55 18.35
CA ASP A 353 3.39 11.77 18.74
C ASP A 353 4.36 12.64 19.57
N TYR A 354 4.37 12.41 20.88
CA TYR A 354 5.26 13.04 21.85
C TYR A 354 6.63 12.32 21.95
N GLY A 355 6.87 11.30 21.11
CA GLY A 355 8.14 10.57 21.01
C GLY A 355 8.29 9.37 21.95
N ASP A 356 7.35 9.17 22.87
CA ASP A 356 7.33 8.04 23.81
C ASP A 356 5.95 7.38 23.85
N THR A 357 5.89 6.04 23.72
CA THR A 357 4.64 5.28 23.61
C THR A 357 3.73 5.44 24.83
N TRP A 358 4.31 5.53 26.02
CA TRP A 358 3.52 5.70 27.25
C TRP A 358 2.96 7.12 27.35
N ALA A 359 3.81 8.13 27.13
CA ALA A 359 3.39 9.53 27.08
C ALA A 359 2.32 9.75 25.99
N ASN A 360 2.47 9.10 24.83
CA ASN A 360 1.49 9.12 23.74
C ASN A 360 0.14 8.59 24.21
N ASN A 361 0.09 7.41 24.83
CA ASN A 361 -1.16 6.84 25.32
C ASN A 361 -1.85 7.73 26.36
N VAL A 362 -1.10 8.22 27.35
CA VAL A 362 -1.67 9.04 28.44
C VAL A 362 -2.15 10.40 27.93
N ARG A 363 -1.32 11.11 27.16
CA ARG A 363 -1.64 12.47 26.69
C ARG A 363 -2.69 12.51 25.59
N ASN A 364 -2.70 11.53 24.68
CA ASN A 364 -3.76 11.44 23.69
C ASN A 364 -5.08 11.04 24.34
N LYS A 365 -5.06 10.14 25.34
CA LYS A 365 -6.26 9.83 26.13
C LYS A 365 -6.83 11.09 26.78
N GLU A 366 -5.98 11.93 27.37
CA GLU A 366 -6.41 13.20 27.97
C GLU A 366 -6.95 14.19 26.92
N SER A 367 -6.32 14.27 25.75
CA SER A 367 -6.78 15.13 24.63
C SER A 367 -8.12 14.68 24.05
N HIS A 368 -8.39 13.37 24.09
CA HIS A 368 -9.62 12.75 23.61
C HIS A 368 -10.74 12.74 24.66
N ASN A 369 -10.46 13.17 25.90
CA ASN A 369 -11.48 13.32 26.92
C ASN A 369 -12.56 14.29 26.45
N VAL A 370 -13.80 13.81 26.47
CA VAL A 370 -14.97 14.58 26.07
C VAL A 370 -15.61 15.21 27.30
N PHE A 371 -16.02 16.47 27.15
CA PHE A 371 -16.72 17.24 28.17
C PHE A 371 -17.93 17.97 27.56
N LEU A 372 -18.83 18.44 28.43
CA LEU A 372 -19.97 19.25 28.02
C LEU A 372 -19.62 20.73 28.08
N MET A 373 -20.09 21.48 27.10
CA MET A 373 -20.13 22.93 27.11
C MET A 373 -21.59 23.37 27.20
N ILE A 374 -21.89 24.20 28.21
CA ILE A 374 -23.23 24.68 28.51
C ILE A 374 -23.26 26.20 28.34
N ARG A 375 -24.24 26.69 27.58
CA ARG A 375 -24.51 28.12 27.42
C ARG A 375 -25.89 28.47 27.97
N ASN A 376 -25.96 29.56 28.74
CA ASN A 376 -27.19 30.22 29.18
C ASN A 376 -27.03 31.74 29.07
N GLY A 377 -27.43 32.28 27.92
CA GLY A 377 -27.23 33.66 27.53
C GLY A 377 -25.75 33.94 27.30
N MET A 378 -25.15 34.76 28.16
CA MET A 378 -23.71 35.05 28.19
C MET A 378 -22.93 34.11 29.14
N ASN A 379 -23.63 33.34 29.98
CA ASN A 379 -22.99 32.40 30.89
C ASN A 379 -22.54 31.16 30.12
N ILE A 380 -21.26 30.79 30.28
CA ILE A 380 -20.65 29.62 29.64
C ILE A 380 -19.94 28.79 30.71
N HIS A 381 -20.24 27.50 30.75
CA HIS A 381 -19.68 26.54 31.69
C HIS A 381 -19.13 25.30 30.96
N ARG A 382 -18.05 24.74 31.48
CA ARG A 382 -17.55 23.40 31.14
C ARG A 382 -17.96 22.43 32.23
N VAL A 383 -18.40 21.23 31.83
CA VAL A 383 -18.74 20.15 32.76
C VAL A 383 -18.03 18.86 32.38
N PHE A 384 -17.21 18.35 33.30
CA PHE A 384 -16.66 16.99 33.25
C PHE A 384 -17.52 16.04 34.07
N SER A 385 -17.67 14.81 33.59
CA SER A 385 -18.39 13.76 34.30
C SER A 385 -17.64 12.44 34.20
N PRO A 386 -17.74 11.55 35.20
CA PRO A 386 -16.95 10.33 35.26
C PRO A 386 -17.54 9.20 34.41
N VAL A 387 -18.61 9.44 33.66
CA VAL A 387 -19.34 8.40 32.94
C VAL A 387 -18.84 8.27 31.51
N GLU A 388 -18.51 7.03 31.16
CA GLU A 388 -17.89 6.60 29.91
C GLU A 388 -18.70 7.00 28.66
N SER A 389 -20.01 7.24 28.80
CA SER A 389 -20.90 7.70 27.72
C SER A 389 -20.50 9.04 27.11
N HIS A 390 -19.82 9.91 27.85
CA HIS A 390 -19.28 11.14 27.28
C HIS A 390 -17.86 10.91 26.79
N LEU A 391 -17.01 10.26 27.60
CA LEU A 391 -15.58 10.07 27.35
C LEU A 391 -15.23 9.34 26.04
N GLY A 392 -16.14 8.54 25.46
CA GLY A 392 -15.92 7.83 24.20
C GLY A 392 -16.93 8.11 23.08
N SER A 393 -17.98 8.91 23.32
CA SER A 393 -19.06 9.04 22.32
C SER A 393 -18.65 9.90 21.12
N ALA A 394 -19.10 9.49 19.93
CA ALA A 394 -18.96 10.25 18.70
C ALA A 394 -19.87 11.50 18.67
N ARG A 395 -20.96 11.51 19.45
CA ARG A 395 -22.04 12.52 19.42
C ARG A 395 -22.78 12.61 20.76
N LEU A 396 -23.52 13.68 21.02
CA LEU A 396 -24.20 13.89 22.30
C LEU A 396 -25.40 12.94 22.49
N PHE A 397 -26.18 12.73 21.44
CA PHE A 397 -27.31 11.80 21.43
C PHE A 397 -27.33 11.02 20.11
N PRO A 398 -27.90 9.80 20.10
CA PRO A 398 -27.87 8.90 18.94
C PRO A 398 -28.44 9.50 17.66
N SER A 399 -27.92 9.07 16.50
CA SER A 399 -28.63 9.22 15.22
C SER A 399 -29.61 8.07 14.98
N ARG A 400 -30.48 8.25 13.98
CA ARG A 400 -31.33 7.16 13.48
C ARG A 400 -30.51 5.96 12.99
N ASP A 401 -29.44 6.22 12.25
CA ASP A 401 -28.58 5.15 11.75
C ASP A 401 -27.83 4.43 12.89
N ASP A 402 -27.42 5.12 13.96
CA ASP A 402 -26.76 4.43 15.09
C ASP A 402 -27.67 3.39 15.75
N GLN A 403 -28.97 3.65 15.83
CA GLN A 403 -29.95 2.71 16.38
C GLN A 403 -30.19 1.53 15.42
N GLU A 404 -30.30 1.79 14.13
CA GLU A 404 -30.55 0.76 13.11
C GLU A 404 -29.32 -0.12 12.86
N ARG A 405 -28.11 0.46 12.87
CA ARG A 405 -26.84 -0.24 12.59
C ARG A 405 -26.57 -1.36 13.59
N ILE A 406 -27.04 -1.22 14.83
CA ILE A 406 -26.95 -2.27 15.85
C ILE A 406 -27.68 -3.55 15.41
N PHE A 407 -28.71 -3.44 14.56
CA PHE A 407 -29.47 -4.57 14.03
C PHE A 407 -29.10 -4.90 12.57
N ARG A 408 -27.91 -4.51 12.08
CA ARG A 408 -27.38 -4.93 10.77
C ARG A 408 -26.21 -5.92 10.89
N GLY A 409 -26.20 -6.94 10.05
CA GLY A 409 -25.13 -7.91 9.86
C GLY A 409 -23.93 -7.33 9.08
N LEU A 410 -22.80 -8.05 9.08
CA LEU A 410 -21.57 -7.63 8.35
C LEU A 410 -21.78 -7.57 6.82
N ASP A 411 -22.77 -8.31 6.33
CA ASP A 411 -23.24 -8.37 4.95
C ASP A 411 -24.35 -7.34 4.64
N GLY A 412 -24.76 -6.53 5.62
CA GLY A 412 -25.83 -5.54 5.49
C GLY A 412 -27.25 -6.10 5.69
N SER A 413 -27.40 -7.39 6.01
CA SER A 413 -28.70 -8.00 6.31
C SER A 413 -29.29 -7.46 7.63
N GLN A 414 -30.62 -7.39 7.73
CA GLN A 414 -31.30 -6.94 8.96
C GLN A 414 -31.51 -8.12 9.91
N ILE A 415 -30.99 -8.00 11.14
CA ILE A 415 -31.13 -8.98 12.22
C ILE A 415 -32.52 -8.81 12.83
N LYS A 416 -33.33 -9.87 12.77
CA LYS A 416 -34.71 -9.92 13.26
C LYS A 416 -34.80 -10.58 14.62
N PHE A 417 -35.96 -10.49 15.27
CA PHE A 417 -36.22 -11.11 16.57
C PHE A 417 -35.99 -12.62 16.53
N GLU A 418 -36.33 -13.27 15.41
CA GLU A 418 -36.15 -14.71 15.22
C GLU A 418 -34.67 -15.13 15.05
N ASP A 419 -33.71 -14.20 15.09
CA ASP A 419 -32.29 -14.52 14.99
C ASP A 419 -31.64 -14.70 16.37
N VAL A 420 -30.80 -15.71 16.50
CA VAL A 420 -30.02 -15.99 17.73
C VAL A 420 -29.13 -14.80 18.13
N ALA A 421 -28.66 -14.01 17.16
CA ALA A 421 -27.84 -12.81 17.39
C ALA A 421 -28.65 -11.62 17.98
N TYR A 422 -29.98 -11.66 17.93
CA TYR A 422 -30.83 -10.55 18.33
C TYR A 422 -30.69 -10.20 19.81
N SER A 423 -30.54 -11.19 20.71
CA SER A 423 -30.38 -10.93 22.15
C SER A 423 -29.13 -10.13 22.47
N ASP A 424 -28.02 -10.40 21.77
CA ASP A 424 -26.76 -9.68 21.97
C ASP A 424 -26.84 -8.25 21.41
N ARG A 425 -27.49 -8.09 20.24
CA ARG A 425 -27.75 -6.77 19.66
C ARG A 425 -28.75 -5.95 20.49
N HIS A 426 -29.75 -6.58 21.07
CA HIS A 426 -30.70 -5.95 22.00
C HIS A 426 -29.99 -5.52 23.29
N ALA A 427 -29.11 -6.34 23.86
CA ALA A 427 -28.30 -5.96 25.01
C ALA A 427 -27.35 -4.78 24.68
N ALA A 428 -26.76 -4.76 23.48
CA ALA A 428 -25.97 -3.63 23.00
C ALA A 428 -26.83 -2.37 22.81
N HIS A 429 -28.05 -2.50 22.30
CA HIS A 429 -29.03 -1.43 22.17
C HIS A 429 -29.46 -0.87 23.54
N GLU A 430 -29.73 -1.72 24.54
CA GLU A 430 -30.06 -1.30 25.91
C GLU A 430 -28.90 -0.57 26.58
N ARG A 431 -27.66 -1.06 26.45
CA ARG A 431 -26.47 -0.33 26.91
C ARG A 431 -26.34 1.04 26.23
N PHE A 432 -26.60 1.10 24.93
CA PHE A 432 -26.58 2.33 24.16
C PHE A 432 -27.69 3.32 24.58
N ALA A 433 -28.90 2.83 24.84
CA ALA A 433 -30.02 3.62 25.37
C ALA A 433 -29.76 4.09 26.81
N LEU A 434 -29.11 3.27 27.64
CA LEU A 434 -28.71 3.61 29.00
C LEU A 434 -27.73 4.80 29.01
N HIS A 435 -26.81 4.87 28.06
CA HIS A 435 -25.89 6.01 27.92
C HIS A 435 -26.63 7.35 27.72
N TYR A 436 -27.65 7.38 26.86
CA TYR A 436 -28.46 8.58 26.64
C TYR A 436 -29.31 8.93 27.88
N LYS A 437 -29.89 7.93 28.56
CA LYS A 437 -30.63 8.16 29.82
C LYS A 437 -29.73 8.74 30.91
N ARG A 438 -28.50 8.24 31.04
CA ARG A 438 -27.48 8.73 31.97
C ARG A 438 -27.13 10.20 31.70
N PHE A 439 -27.00 10.59 30.43
CA PHE A 439 -26.83 11.99 30.04
C PHE A 439 -28.00 12.88 30.50
N LEU A 440 -29.25 12.47 30.26
CA LEU A 440 -30.42 13.24 30.69
C LEU A 440 -30.52 13.37 32.21
N LEU A 441 -30.13 12.32 32.96
CA LEU A 441 -30.05 12.36 34.43
C LEU A 441 -28.98 13.34 34.91
N LEU A 442 -27.82 13.37 34.25
CA LEU A 442 -26.78 14.37 34.52
C LEU A 442 -27.31 15.79 34.26
N ALA A 443 -27.93 16.04 33.11
CA ALA A 443 -28.50 17.35 32.77
C ALA A 443 -29.58 17.79 33.78
N CYS A 444 -30.47 16.88 34.16
CA CYS A 444 -31.47 17.10 35.20
C CYS A 444 -30.83 17.49 36.54
N GLY A 445 -29.79 16.76 36.98
CA GLY A 445 -29.04 17.08 38.19
C GLY A 445 -28.33 18.44 38.13
N LEU A 446 -27.78 18.82 36.97
CA LEU A 446 -27.15 20.13 36.74
C LEU A 446 -28.16 21.27 36.81
N ASP A 447 -29.37 21.10 36.28
CA ASP A 447 -30.44 22.09 36.41
C ASP A 447 -30.92 22.23 37.86
N HIS A 448 -31.18 21.11 38.52
CA HIS A 448 -31.80 21.10 39.84
C HIS A 448 -30.85 21.62 40.93
N ARG A 449 -29.57 21.25 40.89
CA ARG A 449 -28.58 21.65 41.89
C ARG A 449 -27.94 23.01 41.62
N LEU A 450 -27.60 23.26 40.37
CA LEU A 450 -26.72 24.38 39.99
C LEU A 450 -27.40 25.41 39.10
N LYS A 451 -28.61 25.12 38.61
CA LYS A 451 -29.38 26.00 37.71
C LYS A 451 -28.59 26.52 36.51
N LEU A 452 -27.71 25.67 35.94
CA LEU A 452 -26.84 26.05 34.82
C LEU A 452 -27.61 26.46 33.55
N PHE A 453 -28.85 25.99 33.38
CA PHE A 453 -29.68 26.34 32.22
C PHE A 453 -30.54 27.60 32.45
N GLY A 454 -30.58 28.14 33.67
CA GLY A 454 -31.51 29.22 34.05
C GLY A 454 -32.97 28.78 34.04
N ASP A 455 -33.88 29.74 34.10
CA ASP A 455 -35.33 29.45 34.10
C ASP A 455 -35.86 29.30 32.68
N PHE A 456 -36.30 28.10 32.30
CA PHE A 456 -36.86 27.82 30.97
C PHE A 456 -38.16 27.00 30.97
N TYR A 457 -38.65 26.58 32.15
CA TYR A 457 -39.90 25.83 32.33
C TYR A 457 -40.64 26.29 33.59
N GLU A 458 -41.94 25.95 33.69
CA GLU A 458 -42.79 26.22 34.86
C GLU A 458 -42.86 25.04 35.83
N GLY A 459 -42.93 25.34 37.13
CA GLY A 459 -43.05 24.35 38.19
C GLY A 459 -41.75 24.08 38.96
N PRO A 460 -41.82 23.33 40.07
CA PRO A 460 -40.64 22.96 40.85
C PRO A 460 -39.77 21.95 40.09
N PRO A 461 -38.45 21.90 40.35
CA PRO A 461 -37.55 20.87 39.84
C PRO A 461 -38.08 19.46 40.12
N ASN A 462 -38.26 18.64 39.09
CA ASN A 462 -38.77 17.27 39.23
C ASN A 462 -38.17 16.32 38.16
N LEU A 463 -38.31 15.01 38.36
CA LEU A 463 -37.76 14.03 37.41
C LEU A 463 -38.52 13.96 36.07
N ASP A 464 -39.60 14.73 35.86
CA ASP A 464 -40.25 14.80 34.55
C ASP A 464 -39.30 15.35 33.48
N PHE A 465 -38.20 16.02 33.87
CA PHE A 465 -37.13 16.44 32.96
C PHE A 465 -36.67 15.32 32.02
N VAL A 466 -36.56 14.08 32.52
CA VAL A 466 -36.11 12.93 31.70
C VAL A 466 -37.25 12.29 30.90
N SER A 467 -38.49 12.75 31.06
CA SER A 467 -39.65 12.29 30.30
C SER A 467 -39.68 12.89 28.90
N GLN A 468 -40.21 12.13 27.95
CA GLN A 468 -40.41 12.59 26.57
C GLN A 468 -41.32 13.83 26.49
N ARG A 469 -42.40 13.86 27.28
CA ARG A 469 -43.35 14.99 27.31
C ARG A 469 -42.68 16.31 27.69
N PHE A 470 -41.80 16.30 28.70
CA PHE A 470 -41.07 17.50 29.09
C PHE A 470 -40.12 17.94 27.98
N GLN A 471 -39.40 16.99 27.39
CA GLN A 471 -38.45 17.25 26.30
C GLN A 471 -39.13 17.86 25.07
N GLU A 472 -40.32 17.37 24.69
CA GLU A 472 -41.09 17.92 23.56
C GLU A 472 -41.59 19.35 23.79
N LEU A 473 -41.86 19.72 25.05
CA LEU A 473 -42.37 21.05 25.40
C LEU A 473 -41.26 22.09 25.58
N TYR A 474 -40.15 21.72 26.22
CA TYR A 474 -39.14 22.68 26.70
C TYR A 474 -37.75 22.50 26.08
N CYS A 475 -37.52 21.42 25.35
CA CYS A 475 -36.22 21.11 24.74
C CYS A 475 -36.30 21.10 23.20
N ARG A 476 -35.15 21.28 22.55
CA ARG A 476 -34.97 21.11 21.10
C ARG A 476 -33.74 20.23 20.83
N PHE A 477 -33.86 19.28 19.92
CA PHE A 477 -32.75 18.43 19.51
C PHE A 477 -32.29 18.86 18.11
N LEU A 478 -31.05 19.35 18.03
CA LEU A 478 -30.44 19.78 16.77
C LEU A 478 -29.62 18.63 16.19
N HIS A 479 -30.08 18.07 15.08
CA HIS A 479 -29.48 16.93 14.38
C HIS A 479 -28.40 17.34 13.36
N ASP A 480 -27.42 18.15 13.80
CA ASP A 480 -26.38 18.71 12.93
C ASP A 480 -25.26 17.73 12.53
N ASP A 481 -25.32 16.49 13.02
CA ASP A 481 -24.42 15.40 12.63
C ASP A 481 -25.04 14.49 11.55
N ASP A 482 -26.30 14.06 11.73
CA ASP A 482 -27.00 13.19 10.78
C ASP A 482 -27.88 13.93 9.75
N GLY A 483 -28.08 15.25 9.94
CA GLY A 483 -28.85 16.11 9.05
C GLY A 483 -30.37 15.91 9.11
N SER A 484 -30.89 15.07 10.01
CA SER A 484 -32.32 14.76 10.11
C SER A 484 -33.15 16.00 10.40
N GLY A 485 -34.08 16.34 9.51
CA GLY A 485 -34.97 17.50 9.69
C GLY A 485 -34.29 18.86 9.46
N MET A 486 -33.05 18.89 8.95
CA MET A 486 -32.38 20.12 8.50
C MET A 486 -32.61 20.37 7.01
N LEU A 487 -32.50 21.63 6.58
CA LEU A 487 -32.51 21.98 5.15
C LEU A 487 -31.23 21.46 4.47
N PRO A 488 -31.29 21.06 3.19
CA PRO A 488 -30.10 20.65 2.44
C PRO A 488 -29.06 21.77 2.43
N GLY A 489 -27.82 21.44 2.77
CA GLY A 489 -26.69 22.38 2.68
C GLY A 489 -26.35 22.73 1.22
N GLU A 490 -25.61 23.84 1.03
CA GLU A 490 -25.03 24.19 -0.27
C GLU A 490 -23.98 23.14 -0.66
N ALA A 491 -24.29 22.31 -1.66
CA ALA A 491 -23.36 21.30 -2.15
C ALA A 491 -22.25 21.97 -2.97
N ARG A 492 -21.07 22.13 -2.36
CA ARG A 492 -19.84 22.56 -3.05
C ARG A 492 -18.91 21.38 -3.30
N MET A 493 -17.97 21.60 -4.22
CA MET A 493 -16.92 20.64 -4.54
C MET A 493 -16.10 20.30 -3.28
N PRO A 494 -15.72 19.02 -3.07
CA PRO A 494 -14.79 18.64 -2.00
C PRO A 494 -13.50 19.45 -2.04
N LEU A 495 -12.95 19.78 -0.87
CA LEU A 495 -11.79 20.68 -0.74
C LEU A 495 -10.61 20.27 -1.63
N GLN A 496 -10.22 18.98 -1.61
CA GLN A 496 -9.07 18.50 -2.37
C GLN A 496 -9.30 18.58 -3.89
N GLU A 497 -10.52 18.29 -4.35
CA GLU A 497 -10.90 18.43 -5.75
C GLU A 497 -10.86 19.90 -6.18
N TRP A 498 -11.38 20.80 -5.34
CA TRP A 498 -11.33 22.24 -5.58
C TRP A 498 -9.88 22.76 -5.65
N ILE A 499 -9.00 22.35 -4.73
CA ILE A 499 -7.57 22.71 -4.75
C ILE A 499 -6.91 22.22 -6.05
N ASN A 500 -7.17 20.96 -6.43
CA ASN A 500 -6.62 20.37 -7.66
C ASN A 500 -7.12 21.12 -8.90
N GLU A 501 -8.41 21.47 -8.94
CA GLU A 501 -9.01 22.29 -10.01
C GLU A 501 -8.32 23.65 -10.09
N LYS A 502 -8.17 24.37 -8.97
CA LYS A 502 -7.55 25.71 -8.98
C LYS A 502 -6.06 25.66 -9.33
N ASN A 503 -5.33 24.65 -8.85
CA ASN A 503 -3.92 24.46 -9.21
C ASN A 503 -3.72 23.98 -10.65
N ALA A 504 -4.73 23.39 -11.31
CA ALA A 504 -4.65 23.07 -12.73
C ALA A 504 -4.50 24.33 -13.62
N PHE A 505 -4.85 25.52 -13.12
CA PHE A 505 -4.63 26.79 -13.81
C PHE A 505 -3.19 27.32 -13.70
N LEU A 506 -2.30 26.63 -12.98
CA LEU A 506 -0.90 27.01 -12.80
C LEU A 506 -0.12 26.98 -14.13
N ARG A 507 0.55 28.08 -14.47
CA ARG A 507 1.50 28.15 -15.60
C ARG A 507 2.51 29.27 -15.41
N SER A 508 3.39 29.45 -16.40
CA SER A 508 4.28 30.60 -16.45
C SER A 508 3.47 31.90 -16.46
N GLY A 509 3.81 32.81 -15.55
CA GLY A 509 3.16 34.09 -15.31
C GLY A 509 2.06 34.06 -14.24
N SER A 510 1.63 32.88 -13.78
CA SER A 510 0.65 32.77 -12.71
C SER A 510 1.22 33.22 -11.37
N ARG A 511 0.40 33.85 -10.54
CA ARG A 511 0.73 34.20 -9.16
C ARG A 511 0.36 33.03 -8.25
N VAL A 512 1.31 32.59 -7.45
CA VAL A 512 1.19 31.40 -6.63
C VAL A 512 1.56 31.78 -5.21
N LEU A 513 0.65 31.51 -4.26
CA LEU A 513 1.04 31.50 -2.86
C LEU A 513 1.76 30.19 -2.59
N CYS A 514 2.96 30.26 -2.03
CA CYS A 514 3.76 29.09 -1.68
C CYS A 514 4.01 29.09 -0.18
N ASN A 515 3.75 27.95 0.46
CA ASN A 515 4.26 27.64 1.78
C ASN A 515 5.64 27.01 1.60
N TRP A 516 6.68 27.81 1.82
CA TRP A 516 8.07 27.45 1.52
C TRP A 516 8.57 26.29 2.39
N ALA A 517 8.05 26.16 3.61
CA ALA A 517 8.35 25.04 4.47
C ALA A 517 7.84 23.72 3.86
N GLU A 518 6.65 23.72 3.29
CA GLU A 518 6.01 22.49 2.80
C GLU A 518 6.42 22.15 1.36
N VAL A 519 6.54 23.16 0.49
CA VAL A 519 6.83 22.93 -0.92
C VAL A 519 8.31 22.59 -1.18
N MET A 520 9.25 23.07 -0.36
CA MET A 520 10.69 22.85 -0.58
C MET A 520 11.17 21.52 0.01
N ASN A 521 11.49 20.57 -0.87
CA ASN A 521 12.02 19.24 -0.53
C ASN A 521 13.11 18.83 -1.55
N PRO A 522 13.80 17.68 -1.42
CA PRO A 522 14.86 17.28 -2.34
C PRO A 522 14.41 17.15 -3.81
N SER A 523 13.13 16.92 -4.06
CA SER A 523 12.58 16.80 -5.42
C SER A 523 12.29 18.16 -6.06
N THR A 524 11.75 19.09 -5.28
CA THR A 524 11.34 20.42 -5.73
C THR A 524 12.46 21.46 -5.63
N ALA A 525 13.28 21.40 -4.59
CA ALA A 525 14.33 22.39 -4.26
C ALA A 525 15.68 21.71 -3.92
N PRO A 526 16.29 20.93 -4.83
CA PRO A 526 17.52 20.17 -4.58
C PRO A 526 18.75 21.02 -4.26
N ALA A 527 18.70 22.33 -4.51
CA ALA A 527 19.76 23.28 -4.13
C ALA A 527 19.71 23.63 -2.64
N ALA A 528 18.53 23.59 -2.01
CA ALA A 528 18.33 23.92 -0.60
C ALA A 528 18.15 22.67 0.30
N CYS A 529 17.56 21.60 -0.24
CA CYS A 529 17.20 20.38 0.48
C CYS A 529 17.99 19.17 -0.04
N LYS A 530 18.56 18.36 0.86
CA LYS A 530 19.32 17.15 0.52
C LYS A 530 18.72 15.90 1.19
N PRO A 531 18.61 14.76 0.48
CA PRO A 531 18.10 13.53 1.07
C PRO A 531 19.03 13.02 2.17
N TYR A 532 18.46 12.40 3.21
CA TYR A 532 19.20 11.84 4.34
C TYR A 532 18.99 10.32 4.43
N GLY A 533 19.98 9.53 3.99
CA GLY A 533 19.92 8.06 4.05
C GLY A 533 18.76 7.44 3.24
N ASN A 534 18.25 6.30 3.69
CA ASN A 534 17.17 5.50 3.07
C ASN A 534 15.76 5.79 3.63
N HIS A 535 15.53 6.94 4.27
CA HIS A 535 14.25 7.28 4.92
C HIS A 535 13.62 8.56 4.34
N ASP A 536 12.30 8.77 4.56
CA ASP A 536 11.51 9.93 4.15
C ASP A 536 11.89 11.27 4.83
N ARG A 537 13.11 11.35 5.38
CA ARG A 537 13.67 12.54 6.03
C ARG A 537 14.69 13.20 5.13
N PHE A 538 14.76 14.53 5.19
CA PHE A 538 15.74 15.29 4.44
C PHE A 538 16.33 16.42 5.27
N GLU A 539 17.57 16.77 4.96
CA GLU A 539 18.28 17.89 5.54
C GLU A 539 17.97 19.17 4.77
N ARG A 540 17.50 20.21 5.47
CA ARG A 540 17.22 21.53 4.90
C ARG A 540 18.37 22.49 5.25
N ARG A 541 19.35 22.59 4.35
CA ARG A 541 20.61 23.37 4.56
C ARG A 541 20.42 24.87 4.43
N TYR A 542 19.48 25.27 3.58
CA TYR A 542 19.15 26.67 3.36
C TYR A 542 17.66 26.86 3.60
N ARG A 543 17.31 27.89 4.38
CA ARG A 543 15.94 28.20 4.79
C ARG A 543 15.43 29.46 4.10
N PRO A 544 14.16 29.51 3.70
CA PRO A 544 13.55 30.73 3.16
C PRO A 544 13.48 31.81 4.24
N ALA A 545 13.56 33.08 3.83
CA ALA A 545 13.48 34.22 4.76
C ALA A 545 12.07 34.44 5.35
N GLU A 546 11.04 34.03 4.60
CA GLU A 546 9.63 34.05 4.99
C GLU A 546 9.04 32.63 4.94
N GLY A 547 8.00 32.35 5.74
CA GLY A 547 7.35 31.04 5.76
C GLY A 547 6.40 30.81 4.58
N MET A 548 5.57 31.81 4.27
CA MET A 548 4.67 31.82 3.12
C MET A 548 4.87 33.10 2.31
N GLY A 549 4.87 32.98 0.99
CA GLY A 549 5.10 34.12 0.09
C GLY A 549 4.43 33.94 -1.26
N VAL A 550 4.07 35.06 -1.90
CA VAL A 550 3.54 35.05 -3.26
C VAL A 550 4.70 35.15 -4.25
N ALA A 551 4.80 34.16 -5.13
CA ALA A 551 5.79 34.12 -6.20
C ALA A 551 5.13 34.03 -7.58
N ILE A 552 5.88 34.43 -8.61
CA ILE A 552 5.45 34.35 -10.00
C ILE A 552 6.05 33.09 -10.61
N ALA A 553 5.20 32.16 -11.02
CA ALA A 553 5.64 30.95 -11.69
C ALA A 553 6.26 31.30 -13.06
N TYR A 554 7.33 30.61 -13.45
CA TYR A 554 7.94 30.70 -14.77
C TYR A 554 8.25 29.32 -15.32
N ARG A 555 8.30 29.20 -16.65
CA ARG A 555 8.68 27.95 -17.30
C ARG A 555 10.20 27.83 -17.33
N SER A 556 10.73 26.71 -16.82
CA SER A 556 12.12 26.33 -16.96
C SER A 556 12.21 24.91 -17.51
N ALA A 557 12.61 24.79 -18.78
CA ALA A 557 12.44 23.57 -19.57
C ALA A 557 10.98 23.09 -19.54
N GLN A 558 10.72 21.89 -19.01
CA GLN A 558 9.37 21.29 -18.90
C GLN A 558 8.69 21.56 -17.56
N SER A 559 9.38 22.22 -16.64
CA SER A 559 8.87 22.42 -15.29
C SER A 559 8.38 23.85 -15.08
N LEU A 560 7.34 23.97 -14.25
CA LEU A 560 6.94 25.25 -13.69
C LEU A 560 7.70 25.46 -12.39
N CYS A 561 8.39 26.58 -12.31
CA CYS A 561 9.26 26.89 -11.18
C CYS A 561 8.92 28.27 -10.63
N VAL A 562 9.23 28.47 -9.36
CA VAL A 562 9.23 29.76 -8.66
C VAL A 562 10.58 29.94 -8.01
N ASP A 563 10.98 31.17 -7.75
CA ASP A 563 12.21 31.48 -7.04
C ASP A 563 11.88 32.06 -5.66
N VAL A 564 12.65 31.65 -4.66
CA VAL A 564 12.59 32.17 -3.29
C VAL A 564 14.00 32.44 -2.78
N GLN A 565 14.19 33.56 -2.07
CA GLN A 565 15.47 33.87 -1.44
C GLN A 565 15.67 32.99 -0.21
N VAL A 566 16.79 32.28 -0.14
CA VAL A 566 17.15 31.40 0.98
C VAL A 566 18.47 31.82 1.61
N ALA A 567 18.62 31.54 2.90
CA ALA A 567 19.82 31.78 3.70
C ALA A 567 20.22 30.52 4.48
N GLY A 568 21.52 30.31 4.68
CA GLY A 568 22.07 29.19 5.44
C GLY A 568 23.59 29.19 5.39
N HIS A 569 24.20 28.08 5.80
CA HIS A 569 25.65 27.95 5.86
C HIS A 569 26.21 27.04 4.76
N THR A 570 27.41 27.34 4.29
CA THR A 570 28.17 26.45 3.41
C THR A 570 28.77 25.27 4.19
N ALA A 571 29.37 24.30 3.49
CA ALA A 571 30.12 23.20 4.14
C ALA A 571 31.33 23.70 4.94
N SER A 572 31.79 24.93 4.66
CA SER A 572 32.85 25.63 5.39
C SER A 572 32.33 26.55 6.50
N TYR A 573 31.03 26.49 6.81
CA TYR A 573 30.32 27.32 7.81
C TYR A 573 30.23 28.82 7.48
N ASP A 574 30.42 29.22 6.23
CA ASP A 574 30.19 30.61 5.80
C ASP A 574 28.71 30.89 5.54
N ASP A 575 28.23 32.06 5.92
CA ASP A 575 26.88 32.53 5.59
C ASP A 575 26.73 32.75 4.09
N ARG A 576 25.67 32.20 3.50
CA ARG A 576 25.35 32.36 2.09
C ARG A 576 23.87 32.60 1.89
N THR A 577 23.57 33.60 1.05
CA THR A 577 22.22 33.87 0.55
C THR A 577 22.19 33.73 -0.97
N PHE A 578 21.10 33.15 -1.50
CA PHE A 578 20.87 33.06 -2.95
C PHE A 578 19.38 32.82 -3.27
N ASN A 579 19.00 33.01 -4.53
CA ASN A 579 17.66 32.65 -5.01
C ASN A 579 17.61 31.16 -5.34
N CYS A 580 16.85 30.41 -4.55
CA CYS A 580 16.61 28.99 -4.77
C CYS A 580 15.45 28.81 -5.75
N LYS A 581 15.71 28.05 -6.81
CA LYS A 581 14.69 27.59 -7.76
C LYS A 581 13.91 26.42 -7.16
N VAL A 582 12.60 26.60 -7.02
CA VAL A 582 11.65 25.59 -6.53
C VAL A 582 10.77 25.12 -7.68
N ASN A 583 10.77 23.82 -7.94
CA ASN A 583 10.06 23.18 -9.04
C ASN A 583 8.69 22.64 -8.58
N LEU A 584 7.62 23.39 -8.86
CA LEU A 584 6.25 23.04 -8.46
C LEU A 584 5.74 21.78 -9.17
N THR A 585 6.14 21.55 -10.42
CA THR A 585 5.72 20.34 -11.19
C THR A 585 6.32 19.03 -10.67
N LYS A 586 7.39 19.09 -9.89
CA LYS A 586 7.98 17.92 -9.23
C LYS A 586 7.39 17.65 -7.85
N PHE A 587 6.44 18.47 -7.41
CA PHE A 587 5.74 18.23 -6.16
C PHE A 587 4.78 17.05 -6.34
N SER A 588 4.92 16.03 -5.49
CA SER A 588 4.05 14.85 -5.49
C SER A 588 3.51 14.61 -4.09
N ASN A 589 2.18 14.55 -3.97
CA ASN A 589 1.51 14.22 -2.72
C ASN A 589 1.98 12.86 -2.19
N GLY A 590 2.28 12.80 -0.89
CA GLY A 590 2.68 11.56 -0.20
C GLY A 590 4.13 11.11 -0.41
N HIS A 591 4.94 11.82 -1.22
CA HIS A 591 6.35 11.45 -1.40
C HIS A 591 7.26 12.02 -0.30
N TRP A 592 6.95 13.22 0.19
CA TRP A 592 7.59 13.83 1.36
C TRP A 592 6.48 14.27 2.31
N ALA A 593 6.67 14.10 3.62
CA ALA A 593 5.71 14.56 4.61
C ALA A 593 5.55 16.08 4.55
N TYR A 594 4.30 16.54 4.62
CA TYR A 594 3.93 17.95 4.78
C TYR A 594 2.65 18.03 5.61
N THR A 595 2.48 19.12 6.35
CA THR A 595 1.34 19.30 7.28
C THR A 595 0.30 20.26 6.74
N ASP A 596 0.73 21.32 6.03
CA ASP A 596 -0.12 22.38 5.46
C ASP A 596 0.00 22.46 3.93
N LEU A 597 -0.93 23.18 3.28
CA LEU A 597 -1.03 23.27 1.83
C LEU A 597 0.27 23.85 1.25
N PRO A 598 0.97 23.12 0.36
CA PRO A 598 2.26 23.55 -0.18
C PRO A 598 2.15 24.78 -1.10
N TYR A 599 1.14 24.85 -1.97
CA TYR A 599 0.93 26.00 -2.84
C TYR A 599 -0.49 26.08 -3.42
N LEU A 600 -0.90 27.28 -3.83
CA LEU A 600 -2.18 27.56 -4.48
C LEU A 600 -2.04 28.64 -5.55
N CYS A 601 -2.59 28.40 -6.74
CA CYS A 601 -2.70 29.37 -7.82
C CYS A 601 -3.76 30.45 -7.48
N LEU A 602 -3.32 31.65 -7.09
CA LEU A 602 -4.22 32.71 -6.63
C LEU A 602 -5.06 33.33 -7.76
N ASP A 603 -4.63 33.19 -9.02
CA ASP A 603 -5.34 33.76 -10.16
C ASP A 603 -6.69 33.08 -10.45
N ALA A 604 -6.89 31.86 -9.97
CA ALA A 604 -8.12 31.09 -10.16
C ALA A 604 -9.04 31.09 -8.91
N VAL A 605 -8.63 31.76 -7.84
CA VAL A 605 -9.27 31.69 -6.52
C VAL A 605 -10.04 32.97 -6.22
N GLN A 606 -11.24 32.82 -5.66
CA GLN A 606 -12.05 33.94 -5.17
C GLN A 606 -12.03 34.03 -3.64
N PRO A 607 -12.05 35.25 -3.05
CA PRO A 607 -12.14 35.43 -1.60
C PRO A 607 -13.33 34.72 -0.95
N GLU A 608 -14.47 34.69 -1.64
CA GLU A 608 -15.72 34.10 -1.16
C GLU A 608 -15.60 32.58 -1.00
N ASP A 609 -14.88 31.93 -1.92
CA ASP A 609 -14.60 30.49 -1.84
C ASP A 609 -13.73 30.16 -0.63
N LEU A 610 -12.63 30.90 -0.45
CA LEU A 610 -11.73 30.70 0.69
C LEU A 610 -12.47 30.89 2.02
N HIS A 611 -13.29 31.94 2.11
CA HIS A 611 -14.10 32.20 3.28
C HIS A 611 -15.06 31.04 3.58
N TRP A 612 -15.76 30.52 2.56
CA TRP A 612 -16.66 29.37 2.73
C TRP A 612 -15.92 28.15 3.27
N TYR A 613 -14.79 27.76 2.67
CA TYR A 613 -14.03 26.57 3.11
C TYR A 613 -13.44 26.74 4.52
N ILE A 614 -13.01 27.95 4.90
CA ILE A 614 -12.52 28.24 6.26
C ILE A 614 -13.64 28.02 7.29
N HIS A 615 -14.88 28.41 6.98
CA HIS A 615 -16.00 28.39 7.93
C HIS A 615 -16.87 27.12 7.87
N ASN A 616 -16.73 26.29 6.84
CA ASN A 616 -17.49 25.05 6.71
C ASN A 616 -17.01 23.99 7.72
N ARG A 617 -17.91 23.47 8.57
CA ARG A 617 -17.54 22.53 9.63
C ARG A 617 -17.00 21.19 9.12
N ASP A 618 -17.53 20.68 8.02
CA ASP A 618 -17.17 19.35 7.52
C ASP A 618 -15.76 19.32 6.93
N THR A 619 -15.33 20.42 6.32
CA THR A 619 -13.95 20.57 5.83
C THR A 619 -12.95 20.91 6.92
N ARG A 620 -13.38 21.40 8.09
CA ARG A 620 -12.47 21.81 9.19
C ARG A 620 -11.80 20.64 9.93
N GLN A 621 -12.26 19.41 9.73
CA GLN A 621 -11.57 18.24 10.26
C GLN A 621 -10.08 18.22 9.87
N ASP A 622 -9.77 18.68 8.65
CA ASP A 622 -8.40 18.78 8.15
C ASP A 622 -7.81 20.20 8.28
N HIS A 623 -8.22 20.98 9.29
CA HIS A 623 -7.88 22.41 9.40
C HIS A 623 -6.39 22.75 9.27
N LEU A 624 -5.49 21.92 9.81
CA LEU A 624 -4.04 22.13 9.69
C LEU A 624 -3.55 22.14 8.25
N SER A 625 -4.24 21.39 7.38
CA SER A 625 -3.84 21.19 6.00
C SER A 625 -4.09 22.41 5.11
N TYR A 626 -4.93 23.36 5.53
CA TYR A 626 -5.27 24.49 4.64
C TYR A 626 -5.70 25.78 5.32
N ILE A 627 -6.26 25.79 6.53
CA ILE A 627 -6.93 27.01 7.06
C ILE A 627 -5.94 28.15 7.23
N ARG A 628 -4.77 27.88 7.82
CA ARG A 628 -3.70 28.87 7.95
C ARG A 628 -3.33 29.44 6.58
N PHE A 629 -3.07 28.56 5.61
CA PHE A 629 -2.77 28.95 4.24
C PHE A 629 -3.90 29.79 3.60
N PHE A 630 -5.16 29.39 3.78
CA PHE A 630 -6.33 30.06 3.21
C PHE A 630 -6.54 31.45 3.83
N LYS A 631 -6.29 31.63 5.13
CA LYS A 631 -6.29 32.97 5.76
C LYS A 631 -5.24 33.88 5.15
N HIS A 632 -4.03 33.38 4.90
CA HIS A 632 -2.99 34.14 4.21
C HIS A 632 -3.39 34.50 2.78
N ALA A 633 -3.95 33.55 2.02
CA ALA A 633 -4.46 33.79 0.67
C ALA A 633 -5.60 34.82 0.66
N LEU A 634 -6.58 34.69 1.57
CA LEU A 634 -7.72 35.58 1.70
C LEU A 634 -7.28 37.00 2.01
N LYS A 635 -6.39 37.17 2.99
CA LYS A 635 -5.82 38.47 3.37
C LYS A 635 -5.07 39.12 2.20
N PHE A 636 -4.31 38.34 1.43
CA PHE A 636 -3.62 38.85 0.25
C PHE A 636 -4.61 39.34 -0.82
N LEU A 637 -5.60 38.51 -1.18
CA LEU A 637 -6.60 38.84 -2.19
C LEU A 637 -7.46 40.06 -1.81
N GLN A 638 -7.88 40.17 -0.54
CA GLN A 638 -8.65 41.32 -0.05
C GLN A 638 -7.86 42.62 -0.11
N ASN A 639 -6.58 42.61 0.32
CA ASN A 639 -5.71 43.78 0.24
C ASN A 639 -5.47 44.21 -1.22
N GLU A 640 -5.34 43.26 -2.13
CA GLU A 640 -5.20 43.53 -3.56
C GLU A 640 -6.48 44.16 -4.14
N LEU A 641 -7.65 43.56 -3.89
CA LEU A 641 -8.93 44.10 -4.36
C LEU A 641 -9.17 45.52 -3.85
N ALA A 642 -8.76 45.81 -2.61
CA ALA A 642 -8.83 47.15 -2.05
C ALA A 642 -7.93 48.15 -2.81
N ARG A 643 -6.69 47.76 -3.15
CA ARG A 643 -5.75 48.61 -3.92
C ARG A 643 -6.20 48.84 -5.36
N GLU A 644 -6.89 47.87 -5.95
CA GLU A 644 -7.32 47.91 -7.36
C GLU A 644 -8.75 48.42 -7.57
N ARG A 645 -9.40 48.86 -6.49
CA ARG A 645 -10.81 49.25 -6.49
C ARG A 645 -11.12 50.32 -7.54
N ASP A 646 -10.29 51.36 -7.65
CA ASP A 646 -10.48 52.44 -8.64
C ASP A 646 -10.41 51.91 -10.08
N THR A 647 -9.36 51.17 -10.43
CA THR A 647 -9.19 50.59 -11.78
C THR A 647 -10.36 49.68 -12.14
N ARG A 648 -10.80 48.81 -11.22
CA ARG A 648 -11.93 47.90 -11.44
C ARG A 648 -13.26 48.63 -11.62
N GLN A 649 -13.49 49.69 -10.83
CA GLN A 649 -14.67 50.55 -10.99
C GLN A 649 -14.68 51.26 -12.35
N ARG A 650 -13.53 51.75 -12.82
CA ARG A 650 -13.41 52.37 -14.16
C ARG A 650 -13.68 51.37 -15.29
N LEU A 651 -13.22 50.12 -15.15
CA LEU A 651 -13.52 49.07 -16.14
C LEU A 651 -15.03 48.76 -16.15
N ALA A 652 -15.66 48.63 -14.98
CA ALA A 652 -17.11 48.44 -14.89
C ALA A 652 -17.88 49.64 -15.49
N GLN A 653 -17.43 50.87 -15.24
CA GLN A 653 -18.01 52.08 -15.83
C GLN A 653 -17.85 52.09 -17.36
N ALA A 654 -16.71 51.68 -17.90
CA ALA A 654 -16.50 51.60 -19.34
C ALA A 654 -17.47 50.60 -20.03
N LEU A 655 -17.81 49.48 -19.36
CA LEU A 655 -18.85 48.56 -19.85
C LEU A 655 -20.23 49.20 -19.83
N HIS A 656 -20.53 49.97 -18.80
CA HIS A 656 -21.79 50.68 -18.67
C HIS A 656 -21.93 51.79 -19.73
N ASP A 657 -20.91 52.64 -19.87
CA ASP A 657 -20.87 53.75 -20.83
C ASP A 657 -20.92 53.25 -22.29
N GLY A 658 -20.31 52.09 -22.55
CA GLY A 658 -20.37 51.43 -23.85
C GLY A 658 -21.71 50.72 -24.15
N ALA A 659 -22.66 50.72 -23.20
CA ALA A 659 -23.90 49.94 -23.25
C ALA A 659 -23.68 48.45 -23.53
N ILE A 660 -22.61 47.89 -22.95
CA ILE A 660 -22.17 46.52 -23.17
C ILE A 660 -22.69 45.56 -22.09
N ALA A 661 -22.47 45.88 -20.81
CA ALA A 661 -22.87 45.05 -19.66
C ALA A 661 -23.04 45.90 -18.39
N SER A 662 -23.79 45.42 -17.41
CA SER A 662 -23.97 46.09 -16.10
C SER A 662 -24.14 45.08 -14.96
N GLY A 663 -24.03 45.54 -13.70
CA GLY A 663 -24.26 44.69 -12.51
C GLY A 663 -23.28 43.52 -12.36
N GLU A 664 -23.81 42.33 -12.07
CA GLU A 664 -23.01 41.10 -11.89
C GLU A 664 -22.31 40.67 -13.18
N GLU A 665 -22.96 40.83 -14.33
CA GLU A 665 -22.39 40.48 -15.64
C GLU A 665 -21.12 41.30 -15.93
N ALA A 666 -21.17 42.61 -15.67
CA ALA A 666 -20.00 43.48 -15.81
C ALA A 666 -18.86 43.06 -14.86
N SER A 667 -19.21 42.69 -13.63
CA SER A 667 -18.23 42.26 -12.62
C SER A 667 -17.52 40.97 -13.04
N ALA A 668 -18.26 40.01 -13.60
CA ALA A 668 -17.71 38.76 -14.13
C ALA A 668 -16.76 39.01 -15.33
N ILE A 669 -17.15 39.87 -16.28
CA ILE A 669 -16.33 40.24 -17.44
C ILE A 669 -15.04 40.93 -17.01
N VAL A 670 -15.12 41.86 -16.07
CA VAL A 670 -13.94 42.55 -15.50
C VAL A 670 -13.02 41.53 -14.85
N GLN A 671 -13.54 40.63 -14.01
CA GLN A 671 -12.73 39.62 -13.34
C GLN A 671 -12.00 38.70 -14.32
N GLN A 672 -12.70 38.16 -15.33
CA GLN A 672 -12.10 37.29 -16.34
C GLN A 672 -11.03 38.02 -17.16
N SER A 673 -11.27 39.28 -17.53
CA SER A 673 -10.31 40.11 -18.26
C SER A 673 -9.05 40.39 -17.44
N VAL A 674 -9.21 40.67 -16.14
CA VAL A 674 -8.07 40.88 -15.23
C VAL A 674 -7.22 39.62 -15.12
N ILE A 675 -7.84 38.44 -14.96
CA ILE A 675 -7.12 37.15 -14.89
C ILE A 675 -6.32 36.90 -16.17
N ALA A 676 -6.98 37.00 -17.33
CA ALA A 676 -6.34 36.76 -18.62
C ALA A 676 -5.21 37.76 -18.92
N TRP A 677 -5.42 39.05 -18.60
CA TRP A 677 -4.39 40.07 -18.73
C TRP A 677 -3.17 39.79 -17.83
N ARG A 678 -3.37 39.51 -16.54
CA ARG A 678 -2.27 39.23 -15.60
C ARG A 678 -1.43 38.06 -16.06
N ALA A 679 -2.08 37.01 -16.55
CA ALA A 679 -1.41 35.85 -17.07
C ALA A 679 -0.47 36.17 -18.25
N ALA A 680 -0.88 37.03 -19.17
CA ALA A 680 -0.05 37.46 -20.30
C ALA A 680 1.07 38.42 -19.88
N HIS A 681 0.90 39.13 -18.77
CA HIS A 681 1.84 40.15 -18.29
C HIS A 681 2.69 39.68 -17.09
N ARG A 682 2.82 38.36 -16.90
CA ARG A 682 3.63 37.73 -15.84
C ARG A 682 3.25 38.18 -14.43
N GLY A 683 1.95 38.23 -14.13
CA GLY A 683 1.44 38.51 -12.79
C GLY A 683 1.62 39.96 -12.33
N LYS A 684 1.85 40.90 -13.26
CA LYS A 684 1.95 42.33 -12.94
C LYS A 684 0.67 42.85 -12.25
N PRO A 685 0.78 43.81 -11.32
CA PRO A 685 -0.38 44.49 -10.75
C PRO A 685 -1.16 45.22 -11.85
N LEU A 686 -2.45 45.45 -11.64
CA LEU A 686 -3.24 46.26 -12.57
C LEU A 686 -2.67 47.69 -12.70
N PRO A 687 -2.81 48.32 -13.87
CA PRO A 687 -2.33 49.68 -14.08
C PRO A 687 -3.03 50.65 -13.11
N GLN A 688 -2.24 51.49 -12.45
CA GLN A 688 -2.72 52.63 -11.68
C GLN A 688 -2.83 53.84 -12.60
N PHE A 689 -3.87 54.65 -12.43
CA PHE A 689 -4.03 55.91 -13.14
C PHE A 689 -3.32 57.03 -12.37
N HIS A 690 -2.34 57.66 -13.00
CA HIS A 690 -1.71 58.89 -12.52
C HIS A 690 -2.02 60.02 -13.50
N ASP A 691 -2.48 61.17 -13.00
CA ASP A 691 -2.80 62.38 -13.78
C ASP A 691 -3.73 62.15 -15.00
N GLY A 692 -4.67 61.20 -14.90
CA GLY A 692 -5.68 60.95 -15.93
C GLY A 692 -5.18 60.27 -17.21
N ALA A 693 -3.89 59.93 -17.31
CA ALA A 693 -3.33 59.24 -18.48
C ALA A 693 -3.43 57.72 -18.35
N SER A 694 -3.95 57.05 -19.38
CA SER A 694 -4.02 55.58 -19.44
C SER A 694 -2.71 54.98 -19.97
N SER A 695 -2.21 53.93 -19.32
CA SER A 695 -1.09 53.14 -19.88
C SER A 695 -1.51 52.32 -21.10
N GLY A 696 -0.56 51.85 -21.92
CA GLY A 696 -0.84 50.93 -23.03
C GLY A 696 -1.54 49.61 -22.61
N ALA A 697 -1.49 49.26 -21.31
CA ALA A 697 -2.21 48.12 -20.74
C ALA A 697 -3.74 48.35 -20.66
N TRP A 698 -4.20 49.60 -20.58
CA TRP A 698 -5.63 49.92 -20.49
C TRP A 698 -6.40 49.51 -21.73
N LYS A 699 -5.86 49.80 -22.92
CA LYS A 699 -6.45 49.39 -24.20
C LYS A 699 -6.58 47.86 -24.29
N SER A 700 -5.55 47.12 -23.86
CA SER A 700 -5.57 45.65 -23.84
C SER A 700 -6.68 45.09 -22.94
N LEU A 701 -6.93 45.71 -21.77
CA LEU A 701 -8.03 45.32 -20.87
C LEU A 701 -9.41 45.59 -21.50
N LEU A 702 -9.59 46.77 -22.11
CA LEU A 702 -10.85 47.11 -22.81
C LEU A 702 -11.11 46.19 -24.01
N ASP A 703 -10.09 45.91 -24.82
CA ASP A 703 -10.19 44.99 -25.96
C ASP A 703 -10.59 43.58 -25.48
N GLN A 704 -10.05 43.12 -24.35
CA GLN A 704 -10.48 41.85 -23.75
C GLN A 704 -11.94 41.88 -23.31
N MET A 705 -12.36 42.92 -22.58
CA MET A 705 -13.73 43.04 -22.09
C MET A 705 -14.74 43.08 -23.23
N TYR A 706 -14.45 43.84 -24.29
CA TYR A 706 -15.29 43.93 -25.48
C TYR A 706 -15.47 42.57 -26.16
N MET A 707 -14.40 41.79 -26.29
CA MET A 707 -14.46 40.45 -26.87
C MET A 707 -15.25 39.47 -25.99
N LEU A 708 -15.12 39.56 -24.66
CA LEU A 708 -15.85 38.69 -23.72
C LEU A 708 -17.34 39.03 -23.63
N ALA A 709 -17.71 40.29 -23.80
CA ALA A 709 -19.08 40.77 -23.67
C ALA A 709 -20.00 40.47 -24.88
N GLY A 710 -19.60 39.57 -25.77
CA GLY A 710 -20.46 39.02 -26.81
C GLY A 710 -19.94 39.14 -28.24
N GLU A 711 -18.98 40.02 -28.51
CA GLU A 711 -18.38 40.13 -29.86
C GLU A 711 -17.59 38.86 -30.23
N GLY A 712 -16.91 38.22 -29.26
CA GLY A 712 -16.26 36.94 -29.47
C GLY A 712 -17.23 35.83 -29.92
N LYS A 713 -18.46 35.81 -29.38
CA LYS A 713 -19.49 34.84 -29.78
C LYS A 713 -19.96 35.07 -31.22
N ARG A 714 -20.07 36.33 -31.67
CA ARG A 714 -20.38 36.65 -33.07
C ARG A 714 -19.27 36.24 -34.02
N GLN A 715 -18.01 36.41 -33.61
CA GLN A 715 -16.84 36.06 -34.41
C GLN A 715 -16.58 34.55 -34.48
N ALA A 716 -17.16 33.75 -33.57
CA ALA A 716 -17.00 32.30 -33.55
C ALA A 716 -17.42 31.63 -34.87
N THR A 717 -18.53 32.07 -35.47
CA THR A 717 -19.03 31.54 -36.75
C THR A 717 -18.10 31.87 -37.91
N GLU A 718 -17.59 33.11 -37.97
CA GLU A 718 -16.67 33.53 -39.04
C GLU A 718 -15.31 32.81 -38.94
N VAL A 719 -14.78 32.65 -37.72
CA VAL A 719 -13.53 31.91 -37.48
C VAL A 719 -13.70 30.43 -37.79
N ALA A 720 -14.83 29.82 -37.45
CA ALA A 720 -15.14 28.43 -37.80
C ALA A 720 -15.14 28.21 -39.31
N HIS A 721 -15.76 29.12 -40.07
CA HIS A 721 -15.75 29.04 -41.53
C HIS A 721 -14.32 29.17 -42.09
N PHE A 722 -13.51 30.08 -41.56
CA PHE A 722 -12.10 30.19 -41.93
C PHE A 722 -11.30 28.90 -41.68
N VAL A 723 -11.51 28.24 -40.54
CA VAL A 723 -10.83 27.00 -40.18
C VAL A 723 -11.28 25.84 -41.06
N ALA A 724 -12.57 25.78 -41.40
CA ALA A 724 -13.09 24.81 -42.35
C ALA A 724 -12.50 25.00 -43.76
N MET A 725 -12.29 26.24 -44.22
CA MET A 725 -11.59 26.51 -45.48
C MET A 725 -10.12 26.06 -45.47
N LEU A 726 -9.48 26.01 -44.30
CA LEU A 726 -8.15 25.44 -44.13
C LEU A 726 -8.15 23.89 -44.11
N GLY A 727 -9.32 23.25 -44.16
CA GLY A 727 -9.48 21.80 -44.12
C GLY A 727 -9.52 21.19 -42.72
N TYR A 728 -9.70 22.00 -41.67
CA TYR A 728 -9.72 21.54 -40.29
C TYR A 728 -11.09 21.68 -39.63
N GLN A 729 -11.35 20.85 -38.62
CA GLN A 729 -12.54 20.95 -37.79
C GLN A 729 -12.25 21.82 -36.55
N PRO A 730 -13.02 22.90 -36.30
CA PRO A 730 -12.83 23.73 -35.11
C PRO A 730 -13.24 22.98 -33.84
N LEU A 731 -12.47 23.13 -32.76
CA LEU A 731 -12.71 22.50 -31.46
C LEU A 731 -13.00 23.54 -30.37
N ARG A 732 -12.15 24.57 -30.26
CA ARG A 732 -12.34 25.62 -29.23
C ARG A 732 -11.76 26.94 -29.67
N LEU A 733 -12.53 28.01 -29.54
CA LEU A 733 -12.10 29.38 -29.75
C LEU A 733 -11.80 30.03 -28.40
N THR A 734 -10.60 30.58 -28.28
CA THR A 734 -10.13 31.26 -27.08
C THR A 734 -9.62 32.67 -27.40
N LEU A 735 -9.64 33.52 -26.37
CA LEU A 735 -9.01 34.84 -26.41
C LEU A 735 -7.74 34.81 -25.56
N SER A 736 -6.58 34.97 -26.19
CA SER A 736 -5.32 35.11 -25.46
C SER A 736 -5.30 36.40 -24.61
N GLY A 737 -4.49 36.44 -23.55
CA GLY A 737 -4.32 37.62 -22.71
C GLY A 737 -3.68 38.85 -23.39
N ALA A 738 -3.34 38.75 -24.67
CA ALA A 738 -3.00 39.88 -25.54
C ALA A 738 -4.18 40.30 -26.46
N ALA A 739 -5.41 39.87 -26.13
CA ALA A 739 -6.63 40.06 -26.91
C ALA A 739 -6.59 39.51 -28.35
N LYS A 740 -5.74 38.50 -28.62
CA LYS A 740 -5.69 37.81 -29.92
C LYS A 740 -6.54 36.54 -29.89
N LEU A 741 -7.29 36.30 -30.96
CA LEU A 741 -8.05 35.07 -31.15
C LEU A 741 -7.14 33.88 -31.46
N VAL A 742 -7.39 32.78 -30.77
CA VAL A 742 -6.71 31.50 -30.95
C VAL A 742 -7.77 30.42 -31.12
N ILE A 743 -7.67 29.64 -32.19
CA ILE A 743 -8.55 28.51 -32.45
C ILE A 743 -7.77 27.21 -32.32
N TYR A 744 -8.32 26.29 -31.54
CA TYR A 744 -7.93 24.90 -31.51
C TYR A 744 -8.72 24.13 -32.56
N ALA A 745 -8.04 23.35 -33.40
CA ALA A 745 -8.65 22.59 -34.47
C ALA A 745 -8.12 21.15 -34.51
N ALA A 746 -8.99 20.20 -34.85
CA ALA A 746 -8.62 18.80 -34.94
C ALA A 746 -7.62 18.57 -36.08
N PRO A 747 -6.62 17.68 -35.91
CA PRO A 747 -5.75 17.28 -37.00
C PRO A 747 -6.50 16.46 -38.05
N ILE A 748 -5.94 16.40 -39.27
CA ILE A 748 -6.40 15.45 -40.29
C ILE A 748 -5.70 14.10 -40.14
N GLN A 749 -6.28 13.03 -40.68
CA GLN A 749 -5.79 11.66 -40.51
C GLN A 749 -4.32 11.47 -40.93
N SER A 750 -3.85 12.18 -41.97
CA SER A 750 -2.46 12.10 -42.44
C SER A 750 -1.45 12.78 -41.51
N GLU A 751 -1.91 13.65 -40.60
CA GLU A 751 -1.07 14.31 -39.59
C GLU A 751 -1.02 13.53 -38.26
N MET A 752 -1.90 12.52 -38.11
CA MET A 752 -1.98 11.71 -36.91
C MET A 752 -0.81 10.73 -36.81
N ASP A 753 -0.41 10.43 -35.58
CA ASP A 753 0.69 9.51 -35.29
C ASP A 753 0.29 8.68 -34.07
N ASP A 754 -0.16 7.46 -34.32
CA ASP A 754 -0.74 6.56 -33.32
C ASP A 754 0.24 5.44 -32.89
N ARG A 755 1.52 5.53 -33.27
CA ARG A 755 2.49 4.41 -33.16
C ARG A 755 2.73 3.87 -31.75
N LEU A 756 2.73 4.74 -30.72
CA LEU A 756 3.00 4.34 -29.32
C LEU A 756 1.85 4.70 -28.37
N GLU A 757 1.13 5.77 -28.69
CA GLU A 757 -0.11 6.21 -28.04
C GLU A 757 -1.01 6.83 -29.10
N PRO A 758 -2.34 6.81 -28.89
CA PRO A 758 -3.28 7.54 -29.74
C PRO A 758 -2.87 9.01 -29.89
N HIS A 759 -3.12 9.61 -31.05
CA HIS A 759 -2.78 10.99 -31.30
C HIS A 759 -3.63 11.93 -30.42
N LEU A 760 -2.96 12.74 -29.60
CA LEU A 760 -3.60 13.63 -28.62
C LEU A 760 -3.43 15.13 -28.94
N TRP A 761 -2.68 15.48 -29.97
CA TRP A 761 -2.38 16.87 -30.30
C TRP A 761 -3.41 17.45 -31.26
N VAL A 762 -3.67 18.73 -31.08
CA VAL A 762 -4.55 19.55 -31.92
C VAL A 762 -3.76 20.74 -32.43
N HIS A 763 -4.20 21.32 -33.55
CA HIS A 763 -3.62 22.56 -34.05
C HIS A 763 -4.04 23.72 -33.16
N ARG A 764 -3.08 24.50 -32.67
CA ARG A 764 -3.31 25.80 -32.02
C ARG A 764 -2.96 26.90 -33.01
N ILE A 765 -3.99 27.50 -33.62
CA ILE A 765 -3.85 28.48 -34.70
C ILE A 765 -4.16 29.87 -34.14
N SER A 766 -3.21 30.80 -34.25
CA SER A 766 -3.46 32.22 -33.93
C SER A 766 -4.00 32.92 -35.17
N VAL A 767 -5.19 33.51 -35.06
CA VAL A 767 -5.88 34.16 -36.18
C VAL A 767 -5.97 35.65 -35.98
N GLN A 768 -5.86 36.40 -37.07
CA GLN A 768 -6.04 37.86 -37.07
C GLN A 768 -7.04 38.26 -38.13
N ARG A 769 -7.99 39.11 -37.74
CA ARG A 769 -8.96 39.73 -38.66
C ARG A 769 -8.26 40.82 -39.48
N GLY A 770 -8.23 40.65 -40.80
CA GLY A 770 -7.81 41.65 -41.78
C GLY A 770 -9.01 42.39 -42.38
N LYS A 771 -8.77 43.17 -43.44
CA LYS A 771 -9.83 43.94 -44.14
C LYS A 771 -10.83 43.05 -44.90
N THR A 772 -10.41 41.88 -45.35
CA THR A 772 -11.17 40.99 -46.24
C THR A 772 -11.55 39.64 -45.60
N GLY A 773 -11.17 39.39 -44.35
CA GLY A 773 -11.40 38.11 -43.67
C GLY A 773 -10.33 37.79 -42.62
N TYR A 774 -10.32 36.54 -42.13
CA TYR A 774 -9.31 36.06 -41.20
C TYR A 774 -8.06 35.57 -41.93
N THR A 775 -6.91 35.71 -41.27
CA THR A 775 -5.61 35.19 -41.72
C THR A 775 -4.92 34.45 -40.59
N GLU A 776 -4.22 33.37 -40.95
CA GLU A 776 -3.37 32.61 -40.03
C GLU A 776 -2.07 33.39 -39.79
N LYS A 777 -1.72 33.58 -38.51
CA LYS A 777 -0.45 34.23 -38.10
C LYS A 777 0.61 33.22 -37.72
N SER A 778 0.19 32.15 -37.06
CA SER A 778 1.06 31.06 -36.63
C SER A 778 0.21 29.85 -36.27
N ARG A 779 0.77 28.67 -36.49
CA ARG A 779 0.22 27.38 -36.08
C ARG A 779 1.30 26.55 -35.41
N GLY A 780 0.89 25.77 -34.42
CA GLY A 780 1.73 24.77 -33.79
C GLY A 780 0.89 23.71 -33.11
N TRP A 781 1.52 22.62 -32.70
CA TRP A 781 0.87 21.54 -31.99
C TRP A 781 0.67 21.87 -30.52
N ALA A 782 -0.51 21.56 -30.00
CA ALA A 782 -0.83 21.70 -28.58
C ALA A 782 -1.76 20.57 -28.12
N ILE A 783 -1.72 20.25 -26.84
CA ILE A 783 -2.78 19.46 -26.20
C ILE A 783 -3.90 20.42 -25.81
N LEU A 784 -5.16 20.01 -25.98
CA LEU A 784 -6.31 20.83 -25.60
C LEU A 784 -6.54 20.74 -24.08
N PRO A 785 -6.22 21.79 -23.28
CA PRO A 785 -6.38 21.75 -21.84
C PRO A 785 -7.85 21.75 -21.43
N GLN A 786 -8.19 21.30 -20.23
CA GLN A 786 -9.54 21.49 -19.68
C GLN A 786 -9.86 22.96 -19.47
N ALA A 787 -8.95 23.71 -18.85
CA ALA A 787 -9.03 25.15 -18.68
C ALA A 787 -7.63 25.79 -18.74
N LEU A 788 -7.55 27.06 -19.15
CA LEU A 788 -6.28 27.77 -19.29
C LEU A 788 -6.43 29.26 -18.93
N ALA A 789 -5.91 29.70 -17.78
CA ALA A 789 -6.12 31.09 -17.29
C ALA A 789 -5.63 32.27 -18.20
N SER A 790 -4.96 32.04 -19.33
CA SER A 790 -4.38 33.06 -20.24
C SER A 790 -5.14 33.09 -21.54
N GLU A 791 -6.09 32.17 -21.68
CA GLU A 791 -6.92 31.98 -22.83
C GLU A 791 -8.34 31.82 -22.32
N THR A 792 -9.14 32.87 -22.45
CA THR A 792 -10.54 32.79 -22.03
C THR A 792 -11.32 32.10 -23.13
N THR A 793 -11.99 30.99 -22.81
CA THR A 793 -12.85 30.28 -23.76
C THR A 793 -14.00 31.18 -24.19
N ILE A 794 -14.06 31.49 -25.47
CA ILE A 794 -15.15 32.26 -26.08
C ILE A 794 -16.26 31.29 -26.52
N HIS A 795 -15.86 30.18 -27.14
CA HIS A 795 -16.77 29.17 -27.67
C HIS A 795 -16.09 27.80 -27.69
N GLN A 796 -16.85 26.74 -27.41
CA GLN A 796 -16.40 25.35 -27.45
C GLN A 796 -17.41 24.55 -28.26
N TRP A 797 -16.91 23.85 -29.28
CA TRP A 797 -17.71 22.94 -30.09
C TRP A 797 -17.80 21.56 -29.40
N PRO A 798 -18.89 20.79 -29.59
CA PRO A 798 -19.06 19.47 -28.95
C PRO A 798 -17.91 18.50 -29.19
N GLU A 799 -17.28 18.58 -30.36
CA GLU A 799 -16.18 17.68 -30.76
C GLU A 799 -14.91 17.90 -29.94
N ALA A 800 -14.80 19.02 -29.20
CA ALA A 800 -13.71 19.27 -28.26
C ALA A 800 -13.63 18.23 -27.14
N GLU A 801 -14.76 17.65 -26.71
CA GLU A 801 -14.81 16.68 -25.61
C GLU A 801 -13.92 15.46 -25.86
N ALA A 802 -13.74 15.07 -27.14
CA ALA A 802 -12.83 13.99 -27.51
C ALA A 802 -11.35 14.31 -27.28
N TRP A 803 -10.98 15.56 -27.02
CA TRP A 803 -9.59 16.04 -26.93
C TRP A 803 -9.24 16.66 -25.58
N ILE A 804 -10.23 17.11 -24.82
CA ILE A 804 -10.05 17.87 -23.58
C ILE A 804 -9.33 17.04 -22.50
N GLY A 805 -8.35 17.67 -21.85
CA GLY A 805 -7.78 17.18 -20.58
C GLY A 805 -6.92 15.92 -20.70
N LYS A 806 -6.61 15.48 -21.92
CA LYS A 806 -5.74 14.33 -22.16
C LYS A 806 -4.27 14.68 -21.89
N THR A 807 -3.47 13.71 -21.46
CA THR A 807 -2.03 13.87 -21.22
C THR A 807 -1.23 12.93 -22.10
N SER A 808 -0.14 13.42 -22.68
CA SER A 808 0.78 12.63 -23.49
C SER A 808 2.00 12.17 -22.68
N ILE A 809 2.55 11.01 -23.04
CA ILE A 809 3.87 10.55 -22.55
C ILE A 809 5.03 11.37 -23.12
N PHE A 810 4.79 12.12 -24.19
CA PHE A 810 5.78 12.96 -24.86
C PHE A 810 5.64 14.42 -24.46
N GLN A 811 6.75 15.16 -24.52
CA GLN A 811 6.81 16.56 -24.11
C GLN A 811 6.13 17.51 -25.09
N SER A 812 6.25 17.20 -26.37
CA SER A 812 5.61 17.90 -27.49
C SER A 812 5.50 16.95 -28.67
N PHE A 813 4.70 17.33 -29.67
CA PHE A 813 4.60 16.55 -30.91
C PHE A 813 5.95 16.50 -31.64
N GLU A 814 6.72 17.58 -31.64
CA GLU A 814 8.06 17.64 -32.24
C GLU A 814 9.05 16.74 -31.49
N ASN A 815 8.96 16.69 -30.15
CA ASN A 815 9.75 15.75 -29.35
C ASN A 815 9.38 14.29 -29.69
N LYS A 816 8.08 13.98 -29.84
CA LYS A 816 7.62 12.67 -30.31
C LYS A 816 8.25 12.31 -31.65
N GLN A 817 8.15 13.20 -32.65
CA GLN A 817 8.74 12.97 -33.97
C GLN A 817 10.26 12.80 -33.92
N ALA A 818 10.97 13.61 -33.12
CA ALA A 818 12.41 13.52 -32.96
C ALA A 818 12.83 12.16 -32.39
N LEU A 819 12.13 11.65 -31.36
CA LEU A 819 12.43 10.34 -30.79
C LEU A 819 12.20 9.21 -31.79
N PHE A 820 11.12 9.24 -32.57
CA PHE A 820 10.91 8.27 -33.65
C PHE A 820 11.96 8.37 -34.76
N ALA A 821 12.42 9.58 -35.09
CA ALA A 821 13.49 9.78 -36.07
C ALA A 821 14.82 9.17 -35.61
N THR A 822 15.14 9.24 -34.31
CA THR A 822 16.34 8.62 -33.72
C THR A 822 16.39 7.10 -33.90
N VAL A 823 15.24 6.45 -34.03
CA VAL A 823 15.14 4.99 -34.21
C VAL A 823 15.38 4.55 -35.67
N ARG A 824 15.13 5.43 -36.65
CA ARG A 824 15.28 5.10 -38.08
C ARG A 824 16.73 4.81 -38.46
N GLY A 825 16.96 4.04 -39.52
CA GLY A 825 18.30 3.70 -40.01
C GLY A 825 19.11 2.82 -39.04
N SER A 826 18.45 1.97 -38.23
CA SER A 826 19.13 1.11 -37.25
C SER A 826 20.00 0.06 -37.95
N THR A 827 19.51 -0.56 -39.02
CA THR A 827 20.25 -1.55 -39.82
C THR A 827 21.47 -0.93 -40.51
N ALA A 828 21.32 0.28 -41.07
CA ALA A 828 22.41 1.01 -41.71
C ALA A 828 23.54 1.35 -40.71
N ARG A 829 23.19 1.68 -39.46
CA ARG A 829 24.14 1.96 -38.38
C ARG A 829 24.85 0.73 -37.85
N LEU A 830 24.22 -0.45 -37.91
CA LEU A 830 24.81 -1.72 -37.47
C LEU A 830 25.62 -2.42 -38.56
N ARG A 831 25.32 -2.17 -39.84
CA ARG A 831 25.99 -2.79 -41.00
C ARG A 831 27.52 -2.72 -40.98
N PRO A 832 28.19 -1.64 -40.53
CA PRO A 832 29.65 -1.61 -40.38
C PRO A 832 30.24 -2.74 -39.52
N PHE A 833 29.45 -3.30 -38.59
CA PHE A 833 29.90 -4.28 -37.61
C PHE A 833 29.59 -5.74 -38.02
N SER A 834 29.12 -5.97 -39.25
CA SER A 834 28.74 -7.31 -39.71
C SER A 834 29.93 -8.18 -40.14
N LYS A 835 31.08 -7.57 -40.43
CA LYS A 835 32.30 -8.20 -40.97
C LYS A 835 33.52 -7.33 -40.71
N THR A 836 34.70 -7.78 -41.13
CA THR A 836 35.93 -6.96 -41.13
C THR A 836 35.64 -5.59 -41.74
N MET A 837 35.95 -4.53 -40.99
CA MET A 837 35.71 -3.15 -41.40
C MET A 837 36.70 -2.72 -42.49
N ASP A 838 36.30 -1.76 -43.32
CA ASP A 838 37.27 -1.04 -44.15
C ASP A 838 38.07 -0.02 -43.30
N PRO A 839 39.28 0.39 -43.74
CA PRO A 839 40.13 1.30 -42.98
C PRO A 839 39.48 2.64 -42.62
N ALA A 840 38.66 3.23 -43.48
CA ALA A 840 38.05 4.52 -43.23
C ALA A 840 36.94 4.43 -42.17
N THR A 841 36.11 3.38 -42.26
CA THR A 841 35.06 3.10 -41.28
C THR A 841 35.65 2.76 -39.91
N HIS A 842 36.68 1.90 -39.87
CA HIS A 842 37.35 1.54 -38.62
C HIS A 842 37.96 2.76 -37.93
N ALA A 843 38.69 3.60 -38.66
CA ALA A 843 39.26 4.83 -38.12
C ALA A 843 38.20 5.80 -37.58
N ARG A 844 37.05 5.92 -38.26
CA ARG A 844 35.93 6.75 -37.81
C ARG A 844 35.33 6.25 -36.50
N GLU A 845 35.00 4.96 -36.41
CA GLU A 845 34.41 4.37 -35.21
C GLU A 845 35.38 4.39 -34.02
N LEU A 846 36.67 4.14 -34.28
CA LEU A 846 37.70 4.25 -33.24
C LEU A 846 37.87 5.68 -32.73
N SER A 847 37.76 6.70 -33.60
CA SER A 847 37.77 8.11 -33.19
C SER A 847 36.58 8.42 -32.29
N LEU A 848 35.36 8.06 -32.70
CA LEU A 848 34.14 8.31 -31.91
C LEU A 848 34.21 7.65 -30.53
N TRP A 849 34.65 6.39 -30.46
CA TRP A 849 34.89 5.70 -29.20
C TRP A 849 35.98 6.41 -28.38
N GLY A 850 37.09 6.78 -29.00
CA GLY A 850 38.22 7.42 -28.34
C GLY A 850 37.88 8.80 -27.77
N ASP A 851 37.02 9.56 -28.45
CA ASP A 851 36.60 10.91 -28.06
C ASP A 851 35.76 10.86 -26.77
N LEU A 852 34.71 10.04 -26.75
CA LEU A 852 33.90 9.83 -25.53
C LEU A 852 34.73 9.24 -24.40
N ARG A 853 35.66 8.33 -24.70
CA ARG A 853 36.53 7.75 -23.67
C ARG A 853 37.42 8.79 -23.01
N ARG A 854 37.95 9.77 -23.75
CA ARG A 854 38.75 10.86 -23.17
C ARG A 854 37.91 11.74 -22.25
N GLU A 855 36.67 12.03 -22.61
CA GLU A 855 35.74 12.76 -21.74
C GLU A 855 35.46 11.99 -20.44
N LEU A 856 35.22 10.68 -20.53
CA LEU A 856 34.99 9.82 -19.37
C LEU A 856 36.18 9.77 -18.41
N LEU A 857 37.40 9.63 -18.94
CA LEU A 857 38.62 9.61 -18.14
C LEU A 857 38.94 10.97 -17.51
N ALA A 858 38.51 12.08 -18.13
CA ALA A 858 38.60 13.40 -17.51
C ALA A 858 37.59 13.57 -16.36
N ALA A 859 36.41 12.95 -16.48
CA ALA A 859 35.34 13.01 -15.49
C ALA A 859 35.54 12.10 -14.26
N ASP A 860 36.25 10.98 -14.40
CA ASP A 860 36.55 10.05 -13.31
C ASP A 860 38.05 9.75 -13.23
N LYS A 861 38.68 10.19 -12.13
CA LYS A 861 40.11 10.01 -11.88
C LYS A 861 40.45 8.72 -11.15
N LYS A 862 39.45 7.98 -10.64
CA LYS A 862 39.66 6.80 -9.78
C LYS A 862 39.55 5.49 -10.57
N TYR A 863 38.66 5.42 -11.55
CA TYR A 863 38.43 4.20 -12.33
C TYR A 863 38.57 4.45 -13.83
N VAL A 864 39.13 3.48 -14.56
CA VAL A 864 39.18 3.51 -16.03
C VAL A 864 37.80 3.17 -16.57
N LEU A 865 37.11 4.16 -17.11
CA LEU A 865 35.79 4.00 -17.73
C LEU A 865 35.92 3.83 -19.25
N ASN A 866 35.06 3.00 -19.82
CA ASN A 866 35.00 2.78 -21.26
C ASN A 866 33.59 3.13 -21.78
N PRO A 867 33.47 3.66 -23.02
CA PRO A 867 32.19 3.80 -23.68
C PRO A 867 31.48 2.47 -23.90
N ASP A 868 30.16 2.51 -23.82
CA ASP A 868 29.23 1.49 -24.31
C ASP A 868 28.78 1.86 -25.74
N PHE A 869 28.19 0.91 -26.45
CA PHE A 869 27.62 1.13 -27.78
C PHE A 869 26.17 0.67 -27.83
N ALA A 870 25.28 1.51 -28.33
CA ALA A 870 23.86 1.20 -28.45
C ALA A 870 23.26 1.85 -29.71
N VAL A 871 22.54 1.05 -30.51
CA VAL A 871 21.78 1.52 -31.67
C VAL A 871 20.29 1.31 -31.41
N PRO A 872 19.49 2.37 -31.26
CA PRO A 872 18.06 2.27 -31.02
C PRO A 872 17.34 1.73 -32.27
N PHE A 873 16.45 0.77 -32.06
CA PHE A 873 15.61 0.17 -33.10
C PHE A 873 14.11 0.11 -32.71
N GLY A 874 13.78 0.48 -31.47
CA GLY A 874 12.41 0.65 -31.01
C GLY A 874 12.27 1.67 -29.87
N LEU A 875 11.03 1.99 -29.52
CA LEU A 875 10.64 2.79 -28.36
C LEU A 875 9.73 1.95 -27.45
N VAL A 876 9.92 2.06 -26.14
CA VAL A 876 9.13 1.36 -25.13
C VAL A 876 8.68 2.34 -24.04
N TYR A 877 7.42 2.21 -23.63
CA TYR A 877 6.82 2.94 -22.52
C TYR A 877 6.22 1.97 -21.50
N TYR A 878 6.62 2.12 -20.24
CA TYR A 878 6.13 1.34 -19.11
C TYR A 878 5.12 2.17 -18.29
N PRO A 879 3.79 1.89 -18.36
CA PRO A 879 2.78 2.73 -17.72
C PRO A 879 2.88 2.82 -16.19
N ARG A 880 3.27 1.72 -15.53
CA ARG A 880 3.38 1.65 -14.07
C ARG A 880 4.49 2.56 -13.53
N SER A 881 5.65 2.58 -14.18
CA SER A 881 6.81 3.39 -13.79
C SER A 881 6.84 4.77 -14.47
N LYS A 882 5.95 5.02 -15.45
CA LYS A 882 5.94 6.20 -16.32
C LYS A 882 7.29 6.44 -17.02
N GLN A 883 7.99 5.37 -17.38
CA GLN A 883 9.31 5.43 -18.01
C GLN A 883 9.20 5.22 -19.52
N LEU A 884 9.80 6.15 -20.28
CA LEU A 884 9.98 6.09 -21.72
C LEU A 884 11.46 5.84 -22.03
N GLY A 885 11.73 4.86 -22.88
CA GLY A 885 13.08 4.47 -23.27
C GLY A 885 13.15 3.97 -24.71
N PHE A 886 14.38 3.79 -25.19
CA PHE A 886 14.69 3.13 -26.44
C PHE A 886 15.03 1.68 -26.20
N LEU A 887 14.53 0.80 -27.07
CA LEU A 887 15.04 -0.55 -27.21
C LEU A 887 16.17 -0.53 -28.24
N CYS A 888 17.34 -1.03 -27.84
CA CYS A 888 18.58 -0.93 -28.59
C CYS A 888 19.23 -2.31 -28.78
N VAL A 889 19.96 -2.47 -29.88
CA VAL A 889 21.01 -3.49 -30.00
C VAL A 889 22.33 -2.84 -29.69
N GLY A 890 23.15 -3.45 -28.85
CA GLY A 890 24.40 -2.84 -28.43
C GLY A 890 25.38 -3.80 -27.79
N THR A 891 26.51 -3.27 -27.34
CA THR A 891 27.55 -4.01 -26.63
C THR A 891 28.15 -3.17 -25.52
N TRP A 892 28.45 -3.82 -24.39
CA TRP A 892 29.14 -3.23 -23.24
C TRP A 892 30.67 -3.21 -23.42
N LYS A 893 31.18 -3.90 -24.45
CA LYS A 893 32.61 -4.01 -24.76
C LYS A 893 32.89 -3.62 -26.22
N PRO A 894 32.51 -2.42 -26.70
CA PRO A 894 32.72 -2.07 -28.12
C PRO A 894 34.19 -2.07 -28.56
N HIS A 895 35.13 -1.90 -27.64
CA HIS A 895 36.56 -1.98 -27.90
C HIS A 895 37.02 -3.38 -28.31
N THR A 896 36.40 -4.46 -27.80
CA THR A 896 36.72 -5.83 -28.24
C THR A 896 36.20 -6.06 -29.65
N VAL A 897 35.02 -5.54 -29.98
CA VAL A 897 34.45 -5.58 -31.34
C VAL A 897 35.34 -4.80 -32.32
N LEU A 898 35.78 -3.59 -31.98
CA LEU A 898 36.70 -2.80 -32.81
C LEU A 898 38.06 -3.47 -33.02
N HIS A 899 38.55 -4.20 -32.01
CA HIS A 899 39.79 -4.98 -32.11
C HIS A 899 39.63 -6.19 -33.02
N ARG A 900 38.52 -6.94 -32.87
CA ARG A 900 38.17 -8.13 -33.67
C ARG A 900 37.96 -7.78 -35.15
N LEU A 901 37.24 -6.71 -35.43
CA LEU A 901 36.85 -6.30 -36.78
C LEU A 901 37.86 -5.37 -37.47
N ALA A 902 39.06 -5.19 -36.90
CA ALA A 902 40.10 -4.36 -37.48
C ALA A 902 40.52 -4.84 -38.90
N PRO A 903 40.76 -3.91 -39.85
CA PRO A 903 41.10 -4.25 -41.24
C PRO A 903 42.46 -4.93 -41.40
N ASP A 904 43.42 -4.59 -40.53
CA ASP A 904 44.80 -5.05 -40.57
C ASP A 904 45.42 -5.09 -39.16
N GLU A 905 46.60 -5.71 -39.04
CA GLU A 905 47.30 -5.87 -37.76
C GLU A 905 47.74 -4.53 -37.16
N ALA A 906 48.03 -3.52 -37.99
CA ALA A 906 48.41 -2.20 -37.51
C ALA A 906 47.24 -1.50 -36.80
N SER A 907 46.04 -1.59 -37.39
CA SER A 907 44.79 -1.06 -36.83
C SER A 907 44.40 -1.80 -35.56
N ARG A 908 44.60 -3.13 -35.52
CA ARG A 908 44.40 -3.95 -34.33
C ARG A 908 45.33 -3.55 -33.20
N ALA A 909 46.63 -3.41 -33.49
CA ALA A 909 47.62 -2.92 -32.53
C ALA A 909 47.30 -1.50 -32.03
N HIS A 910 46.73 -0.65 -32.88
CA HIS A 910 46.32 0.69 -32.50
C HIS A 910 45.16 0.70 -31.49
N VAL A 911 44.15 -0.16 -31.68
CA VAL A 911 43.07 -0.36 -30.70
C VAL A 911 43.64 -0.89 -29.37
N HIS A 912 44.52 -1.90 -29.45
CA HIS A 912 45.17 -2.52 -28.30
C HIS A 912 45.95 -1.50 -27.46
N ALA A 913 46.84 -0.73 -28.10
CA ALA A 913 47.60 0.32 -27.44
C ALA A 913 46.70 1.41 -26.84
N SER A 914 45.67 1.85 -27.57
CA SER A 914 44.73 2.87 -27.11
C SER A 914 43.93 2.41 -25.89
N TYR A 915 43.48 1.16 -25.88
CA TYR A 915 42.74 0.56 -24.78
C TYR A 915 43.61 0.39 -23.53
N LEU A 916 44.84 -0.12 -23.67
CA LEU A 916 45.73 -0.39 -22.55
C LEU A 916 46.26 0.87 -21.86
N ARG A 917 46.49 1.96 -22.61
CA ARG A 917 47.17 3.19 -22.14
C ARG A 917 46.75 3.69 -20.74
N PRO A 918 45.46 3.82 -20.37
CA PRO A 918 45.06 4.32 -19.04
C PRO A 918 45.14 3.30 -17.89
N TYR A 919 45.29 1.99 -18.16
CA TYR A 919 45.30 0.97 -17.10
C TYR A 919 46.65 0.88 -16.38
N ALA A 920 46.66 0.68 -15.07
CA ALA A 920 47.88 0.42 -14.30
C ALA A 920 48.42 -1.02 -14.54
N ASN A 921 47.55 -2.03 -14.43
CA ASN A 921 47.86 -3.41 -14.79
C ASN A 921 47.56 -3.63 -16.28
N LYS A 922 48.61 -3.64 -17.11
CA LYS A 922 48.50 -3.81 -18.58
C LYS A 922 48.16 -5.24 -18.98
N GLU A 923 48.67 -6.23 -18.25
CA GLU A 923 48.50 -7.65 -18.56
C GLU A 923 47.04 -8.07 -18.38
N ALA A 924 46.46 -7.79 -17.21
CA ALA A 924 45.04 -8.06 -16.94
C ALA A 924 44.09 -7.24 -17.85
N ALA A 925 44.51 -6.07 -18.32
CA ALA A 925 43.75 -5.30 -19.30
C ALA A 925 43.86 -5.93 -20.70
N SER A 926 45.02 -6.47 -21.07
CA SER A 926 45.22 -7.16 -22.36
C SER A 926 44.35 -8.40 -22.42
N GLU A 927 44.36 -9.23 -21.38
CA GLU A 927 43.51 -10.42 -21.25
C GLU A 927 42.03 -10.07 -21.46
N ARG A 928 41.54 -9.01 -20.79
CA ARG A 928 40.15 -8.54 -20.94
C ARG A 928 39.79 -8.04 -22.33
N LEU A 929 40.76 -7.52 -23.10
CA LEU A 929 40.53 -7.06 -24.47
C LEU A 929 40.50 -8.23 -25.45
N THR A 930 41.31 -9.26 -25.22
CA THR A 930 41.45 -10.45 -26.07
C THR A 930 40.48 -11.57 -25.73
N ASP A 931 39.70 -11.41 -24.65
CA ASP A 931 38.57 -12.28 -24.27
C ASP A 931 37.57 -12.43 -25.43
N ASP A 932 37.54 -13.62 -26.04
CA ASP A 932 36.81 -13.88 -27.28
C ASP A 932 35.37 -14.32 -27.00
N ASP A 933 34.50 -13.35 -26.71
CA ASP A 933 33.06 -13.58 -26.57
C ASP A 933 32.41 -13.75 -27.96
N PRO A 934 31.90 -14.94 -28.33
CA PRO A 934 31.28 -15.16 -29.64
C PRO A 934 29.95 -14.38 -29.80
N TYR A 935 29.35 -13.91 -28.70
CA TYR A 935 28.07 -13.18 -28.68
C TYR A 935 28.20 -11.82 -28.00
N PRO A 936 29.01 -10.89 -28.57
CA PRO A 936 29.31 -9.61 -27.92
C PRO A 936 28.12 -8.63 -27.92
N TRP A 937 27.03 -8.97 -28.62
CA TRP A 937 25.84 -8.14 -28.80
C TRP A 937 24.76 -8.48 -27.80
N SER A 938 23.95 -7.49 -27.44
CA SER A 938 22.89 -7.63 -26.46
C SER A 938 21.72 -6.71 -26.78
N LEU A 939 20.54 -7.10 -26.28
CA LEU A 939 19.40 -6.18 -26.17
C LEU A 939 19.57 -5.29 -24.95
N ILE A 940 19.48 -3.98 -25.16
CA ILE A 940 19.71 -2.95 -24.16
C ILE A 940 18.52 -2.00 -24.17
N GLU A 941 18.06 -1.59 -22.99
CA GLU A 941 17.14 -0.47 -22.83
C GLU A 941 17.91 0.79 -22.44
N ALA A 942 17.61 1.89 -23.13
CA ALA A 942 18.26 3.17 -22.89
C ALA A 942 17.23 4.25 -22.52
N ALA A 943 17.47 4.98 -21.44
CA ALA A 943 16.57 6.05 -21.01
C ALA A 943 16.63 7.28 -21.96
N VAL A 944 15.53 8.03 -22.05
CA VAL A 944 15.48 9.34 -22.71
C VAL A 944 15.99 10.43 -21.74
N PRO A 945 16.84 11.39 -22.17
CA PRO A 945 17.36 11.58 -23.53
C PRO A 945 18.47 10.60 -23.88
N PHE A 946 18.40 10.06 -25.10
CA PHE A 946 19.49 9.30 -25.71
C PHE A 946 20.43 10.30 -26.39
N THR A 947 21.55 10.61 -25.74
CA THR A 947 22.51 11.64 -26.19
C THR A 947 23.12 11.27 -27.53
N GLY A 948 23.00 12.12 -28.57
CA GLY A 948 23.41 11.74 -29.93
C GLY A 948 23.82 12.86 -30.87
N ALA A 949 24.48 13.92 -30.40
CA ALA A 949 25.04 14.93 -31.31
C ALA A 949 26.57 14.82 -31.51
N LEU A 950 27.33 14.50 -30.45
CA LEU A 950 28.80 14.48 -30.48
C LEU A 950 29.39 13.09 -30.80
N HIS A 951 28.87 12.03 -30.15
CA HIS A 951 29.49 10.69 -30.17
C HIS A 951 28.63 9.60 -30.83
N GLN A 952 27.58 10.00 -31.56
CA GLN A 952 26.65 9.11 -32.29
C GLN A 952 26.05 7.98 -31.43
N ASN A 953 26.47 6.72 -31.66
CA ASN A 953 25.94 5.52 -30.99
C ASN A 953 26.75 5.12 -29.75
N TYR A 954 27.85 5.82 -29.46
CA TYR A 954 28.65 5.59 -28.26
C TYR A 954 28.08 6.38 -27.09
N VAL A 955 27.84 5.70 -25.99
CA VAL A 955 27.11 6.24 -24.84
C VAL A 955 27.72 5.76 -23.53
N HIS A 956 27.43 6.47 -22.43
CA HIS A 956 27.77 6.04 -21.08
C HIS A 956 26.91 6.77 -20.05
N SER A 957 26.62 6.11 -18.93
CA SER A 957 25.76 6.64 -17.85
C SER A 957 26.20 8.00 -17.30
N LYS A 958 27.52 8.24 -17.21
CA LYS A 958 28.09 9.51 -16.72
C LYS A 958 27.97 10.69 -17.70
N VAL A 959 27.73 10.43 -18.99
CA VAL A 959 27.73 11.45 -20.05
C VAL A 959 26.33 11.60 -20.68
N GLY A 960 25.31 10.95 -20.10
CA GLY A 960 23.91 11.36 -20.29
C GLY A 960 22.95 10.29 -20.79
N ALA A 961 23.35 9.03 -20.91
CA ALA A 961 22.43 7.93 -21.27
C ALA A 961 22.58 6.77 -20.28
N ARG A 962 21.53 6.53 -19.48
CA ARG A 962 21.47 5.35 -18.61
C ARG A 962 21.05 4.15 -19.45
N LEU A 963 21.93 3.16 -19.52
CA LEU A 963 21.68 1.88 -20.14
C LEU A 963 21.34 0.83 -19.10
N MET A 964 20.46 -0.10 -19.46
CA MET A 964 20.11 -1.28 -18.68
C MET A 964 20.00 -2.48 -19.62
N THR A 965 20.36 -3.66 -19.15
CA THR A 965 20.10 -4.88 -19.92
C THR A 965 18.60 -5.06 -20.11
N ALA A 966 18.15 -5.37 -21.32
CA ALA A 966 16.75 -5.67 -21.55
C ALA A 966 16.36 -6.98 -20.84
N ASN A 967 15.15 -7.04 -20.30
CA ASN A 967 14.60 -8.26 -19.71
C ASN A 967 14.39 -9.34 -20.77
N GLY A 968 14.27 -10.60 -20.35
CA GLY A 968 14.13 -11.74 -21.26
C GLY A 968 15.44 -12.29 -21.84
N ARG A 969 16.60 -11.77 -21.38
CA ARG A 969 17.90 -12.38 -21.67
C ARG A 969 17.97 -13.78 -21.09
N SER A 970 18.47 -14.72 -21.88
CA SER A 970 18.69 -16.10 -21.45
C SER A 970 20.13 -16.50 -21.77
N PRO A 971 20.96 -16.86 -20.77
CA PRO A 971 22.36 -17.23 -20.99
C PRO A 971 22.54 -18.41 -21.94
N ILE A 972 21.55 -19.30 -22.01
CA ILE A 972 21.57 -20.50 -22.84
C ILE A 972 21.13 -20.24 -24.29
N LYS A 973 20.44 -19.13 -24.56
CA LYS A 973 19.84 -18.79 -25.85
C LYS A 973 20.50 -17.53 -26.40
N PRO A 974 21.69 -17.59 -27.01
CA PRO A 974 22.54 -16.41 -27.21
C PRO A 974 22.09 -15.46 -28.34
N LEU A 975 21.09 -15.84 -29.13
CA LEU A 975 20.61 -15.03 -30.27
C LEU A 975 19.68 -13.89 -29.83
N LEU A 976 19.81 -12.73 -30.48
CA LEU A 976 19.00 -11.54 -30.19
C LEU A 976 17.52 -11.76 -30.45
N GLN A 977 17.15 -12.51 -31.49
CA GLN A 977 15.75 -12.84 -31.78
C GLN A 977 15.11 -13.61 -30.62
N GLN A 978 15.86 -14.55 -30.01
CA GLN A 978 15.36 -15.31 -28.86
C GLN A 978 15.19 -14.42 -27.63
N TRP A 979 16.15 -13.51 -27.38
CA TRP A 979 16.02 -12.52 -26.31
C TRP A 979 14.86 -11.55 -26.56
N PHE A 980 14.61 -11.17 -27.81
CA PHE A 980 13.50 -10.27 -28.16
C PHE A 980 12.14 -10.92 -27.95
N VAL A 981 12.01 -12.22 -28.24
CA VAL A 981 10.80 -12.98 -27.90
C VAL A 981 10.59 -13.02 -26.38
N GLY A 982 11.64 -13.29 -25.60
CA GLY A 982 11.58 -13.24 -24.13
C GLY A 982 11.20 -11.85 -23.61
N TRP A 983 11.86 -10.82 -24.14
CA TRP A 983 11.57 -9.42 -23.82
C TRP A 983 10.13 -9.04 -24.12
N LYS A 984 9.58 -9.42 -25.29
CA LYS A 984 8.16 -9.17 -25.65
C LYS A 984 7.20 -9.79 -24.65
N ALA A 985 7.48 -11.01 -24.18
CA ALA A 985 6.66 -11.67 -23.17
C ALA A 985 6.68 -10.91 -21.83
N ASP A 986 7.85 -10.44 -21.40
CA ASP A 986 7.99 -9.66 -20.17
C ASP A 986 7.38 -8.26 -20.29
N ALA A 987 7.56 -7.60 -21.43
CA ALA A 987 6.92 -6.32 -21.76
C ALA A 987 5.39 -6.44 -21.72
N ALA A 988 4.82 -7.52 -22.26
CA ALA A 988 3.39 -7.79 -22.20
C ALA A 988 2.89 -7.98 -20.75
N LYS A 989 3.62 -8.75 -19.92
CA LYS A 989 3.31 -8.91 -18.48
C LYS A 989 3.35 -7.59 -17.73
N ALA A 990 4.27 -6.70 -18.10
CA ALA A 990 4.40 -5.37 -17.52
C ALA A 990 3.34 -4.36 -18.03
N GLY A 991 2.52 -4.75 -19.02
CA GLY A 991 1.57 -3.86 -19.69
C GLY A 991 2.26 -2.75 -20.49
N ALA A 992 3.49 -2.99 -20.95
CA ALA A 992 4.27 -2.01 -21.69
C ALA A 992 3.67 -1.77 -23.09
N ARG A 993 3.78 -0.53 -23.58
CA ARG A 993 3.48 -0.16 -24.97
C ARG A 993 4.80 0.01 -25.69
N TYR A 994 4.93 -0.52 -26.90
CA TYR A 994 6.16 -0.39 -27.67
C TYR A 994 5.88 -0.22 -29.15
N TRP A 995 6.85 0.38 -29.83
CA TRP A 995 6.90 0.50 -31.27
C TRP A 995 8.29 0.08 -31.76
N ILE A 996 8.34 -0.77 -32.77
CA ILE A 996 9.58 -1.24 -33.37
C ILE A 996 9.64 -0.74 -34.81
N SER A 997 10.83 -0.32 -35.25
CA SER A 997 11.05 0.08 -36.64
C SER A 997 10.83 -1.10 -37.58
N GLU A 998 10.15 -0.85 -38.70
CA GLU A 998 9.95 -1.83 -39.77
C GLU A 998 11.29 -2.36 -40.32
N GLU A 999 12.35 -1.54 -40.32
CA GLU A 999 13.70 -1.96 -40.73
C GLU A 999 14.31 -3.04 -39.83
N ALA A 1000 13.84 -3.17 -38.58
CA ALA A 1000 14.39 -4.10 -37.60
C ALA A 1000 13.69 -5.46 -37.61
N ILE A 1001 12.58 -5.59 -38.34
CA ILE A 1001 11.72 -6.77 -38.33
C ILE A 1001 11.58 -7.32 -39.76
N SER A 1002 11.63 -8.65 -39.92
CA SER A 1002 11.38 -9.34 -41.18
C SER A 1002 9.88 -9.39 -41.54
N GLU A 1003 9.55 -9.84 -42.75
CA GLU A 1003 8.15 -10.07 -43.15
C GLU A 1003 7.39 -11.03 -42.20
N ASN A 1004 8.13 -11.91 -41.50
CA ASN A 1004 7.60 -12.88 -40.54
C ASN A 1004 7.52 -12.36 -39.10
N GLY A 1005 7.87 -11.10 -38.84
CA GLY A 1005 7.82 -10.55 -37.48
C GLY A 1005 9.06 -10.84 -36.61
N GLU A 1006 10.17 -11.26 -37.22
CA GLU A 1006 11.42 -11.64 -36.52
C GLU A 1006 12.49 -10.56 -36.61
N LEU A 1007 13.36 -10.43 -35.59
CA LEU A 1007 14.49 -9.52 -35.64
C LEU A 1007 15.51 -9.96 -36.69
N VAL A 1008 15.91 -9.02 -37.54
CA VAL A 1008 16.89 -9.26 -38.62
C VAL A 1008 18.35 -9.15 -38.17
N PHE A 1009 18.59 -8.82 -36.89
CA PHE A 1009 19.93 -8.46 -36.41
C PHE A 1009 20.87 -9.64 -36.21
N ASP A 1010 20.36 -10.85 -35.94
CA ASP A 1010 21.20 -12.04 -35.81
C ASP A 1010 21.93 -12.34 -37.13
N GLU A 1011 21.18 -12.34 -38.25
CA GLU A 1011 21.75 -12.50 -39.58
C GLU A 1011 22.67 -11.32 -39.96
N LEU A 1012 22.23 -10.08 -39.69
CA LEU A 1012 23.01 -8.88 -40.00
C LEU A 1012 24.37 -8.86 -39.30
N LEU A 1013 24.43 -9.30 -38.03
CA LEU A 1013 25.64 -9.28 -37.21
C LEU A 1013 26.43 -10.59 -37.27
N GLY A 1014 25.98 -11.56 -38.08
CA GLY A 1014 26.65 -12.84 -38.27
C GLY A 1014 26.58 -13.78 -37.06
N MET A 1015 25.60 -13.62 -36.17
CA MET A 1015 25.45 -14.46 -34.99
C MET A 1015 24.75 -15.77 -35.35
N LYS A 1016 25.38 -16.88 -35.01
CA LYS A 1016 24.91 -18.24 -35.28
C LYS A 1016 25.22 -19.12 -34.08
N LEU A 1017 24.36 -20.11 -33.84
CA LEU A 1017 24.60 -21.13 -32.81
C LEU A 1017 25.81 -22.00 -33.20
N PRO A 1018 26.54 -22.57 -32.22
CA PRO A 1018 27.61 -23.53 -32.49
C PRO A 1018 27.04 -24.79 -33.15
N VAL A 1019 27.88 -25.53 -33.87
CA VAL A 1019 27.47 -26.77 -34.56
C VAL A 1019 27.05 -27.86 -33.56
N ASP A 1020 27.67 -27.86 -32.38
CA ASP A 1020 27.45 -28.77 -31.25
C ASP A 1020 26.55 -28.15 -30.17
N TYR A 1021 25.64 -27.25 -30.54
CA TYR A 1021 24.76 -26.57 -29.60
C TYR A 1021 23.85 -27.55 -28.83
N GLU A 1022 24.19 -27.77 -27.57
CA GLU A 1022 23.49 -28.58 -26.59
C GLU A 1022 23.73 -27.93 -25.23
N PRO A 1023 22.89 -26.97 -24.82
CA PRO A 1023 23.20 -26.13 -23.68
C PRO A 1023 23.08 -26.93 -22.38
N VAL A 1024 24.10 -26.81 -21.53
CA VAL A 1024 24.25 -27.53 -20.28
C VAL A 1024 24.64 -26.57 -19.16
N THR A 1025 24.49 -27.04 -17.93
CA THR A 1025 24.84 -26.28 -16.73
C THR A 1025 26.02 -26.94 -16.03
N VAL A 1026 27.05 -26.17 -15.74
CA VAL A 1026 28.16 -26.56 -14.88
C VAL A 1026 27.90 -26.03 -13.47
N LYS A 1027 27.75 -26.90 -12.49
CA LYS A 1027 27.65 -26.54 -11.08
C LYS A 1027 28.95 -26.83 -10.36
N GLU A 1028 29.61 -25.78 -9.89
CA GLU A 1028 30.73 -25.86 -8.95
C GLU A 1028 30.16 -26.06 -7.54
N ILE A 1029 30.63 -27.07 -6.82
CA ILE A 1029 30.19 -27.41 -5.47
C ILE A 1029 31.40 -27.46 -4.55
N GLU A 1030 31.34 -26.74 -3.43
CA GLU A 1030 32.35 -26.77 -2.38
C GLU A 1030 31.69 -27.04 -1.02
N LEU A 1031 32.13 -28.08 -0.31
CA LEU A 1031 31.60 -28.45 1.01
C LEU A 1031 32.33 -27.72 2.14
N HIS A 1032 31.59 -27.34 3.18
CA HIS A 1032 32.11 -26.67 4.37
C HIS A 1032 31.96 -27.56 5.62
N GLY A 1033 33.00 -27.55 6.47
CA GLY A 1033 33.01 -28.25 7.77
C GLY A 1033 33.01 -29.78 7.70
N SER A 1034 33.51 -30.35 6.60
CA SER A 1034 33.75 -31.78 6.47
C SER A 1034 34.93 -32.23 7.35
N ASP A 1035 34.89 -33.47 7.86
CA ASP A 1035 35.94 -34.10 8.68
C ASP A 1035 37.32 -33.96 7.97
N PRO A 1036 38.45 -33.71 8.66
CA PRO A 1036 39.76 -33.52 8.03
C PRO A 1036 40.26 -34.70 7.17
N HIS A 1037 39.53 -35.82 7.18
CA HIS A 1037 39.76 -37.02 6.40
C HIS A 1037 38.93 -37.12 5.10
N THR A 1038 38.10 -36.12 4.78
CA THR A 1038 37.32 -36.10 3.54
C THR A 1038 38.18 -35.53 2.40
N THR A 1039 38.77 -36.40 1.59
CA THR A 1039 39.76 -36.03 0.56
C THR A 1039 39.16 -35.28 -0.65
N ILE A 1040 37.83 -35.18 -0.73
CA ILE A 1040 37.11 -34.67 -1.89
C ILE A 1040 36.00 -33.71 -1.43
N SER A 1041 36.30 -32.42 -1.33
CA SER A 1041 35.37 -31.37 -0.88
C SER A 1041 35.00 -30.36 -1.96
N HIS A 1042 35.58 -30.44 -3.17
CA HIS A 1042 35.37 -29.50 -4.28
C HIS A 1042 35.29 -30.22 -5.64
N TRP A 1043 34.21 -29.99 -6.38
CA TRP A 1043 34.00 -30.57 -7.71
C TRP A 1043 33.11 -29.71 -8.61
N PHE A 1044 33.08 -30.05 -9.90
CA PHE A 1044 32.19 -29.50 -10.91
C PHE A 1044 31.29 -30.61 -11.48
N ASP A 1045 29.99 -30.35 -11.60
CA ASP A 1045 29.02 -31.25 -12.23
C ASP A 1045 28.48 -30.62 -13.51
N ILE A 1046 28.60 -31.30 -14.65
CA ILE A 1046 27.90 -30.94 -15.88
C ILE A 1046 26.55 -31.65 -15.87
N CYS A 1047 25.46 -30.89 -15.85
CA CYS A 1047 24.11 -31.39 -15.67
C CYS A 1047 23.10 -30.70 -16.62
N PRO A 1048 21.91 -31.29 -16.83
CA PRO A 1048 20.82 -30.64 -17.55
C PRO A 1048 20.41 -29.31 -16.88
N ILE A 1049 19.97 -28.35 -17.70
CA ILE A 1049 19.49 -27.05 -17.22
C ILE A 1049 18.32 -27.23 -16.25
N GLY A 1050 18.40 -26.55 -15.11
CA GLY A 1050 17.36 -26.60 -14.06
C GLY A 1050 17.56 -27.71 -13.02
N THR A 1051 18.70 -28.40 -13.02
CA THR A 1051 19.04 -29.36 -11.96
C THR A 1051 19.27 -28.62 -10.63
N GLU A 1052 18.56 -28.99 -9.57
CA GLU A 1052 18.72 -28.41 -8.23
C GLU A 1052 20.03 -28.85 -7.57
N SER A 1053 20.69 -27.96 -6.81
CA SER A 1053 21.99 -28.26 -6.21
C SER A 1053 21.91 -29.36 -5.15
N GLU A 1054 20.78 -29.48 -4.44
CA GLU A 1054 20.52 -30.54 -3.46
C GLU A 1054 20.52 -31.93 -4.09
N ALA A 1055 20.08 -32.05 -5.34
CA ALA A 1055 20.09 -33.32 -6.08
C ALA A 1055 21.52 -33.81 -6.38
N LEU A 1056 22.50 -32.89 -6.43
CA LEU A 1056 23.92 -33.19 -6.66
C LEU A 1056 24.66 -33.60 -5.38
N LEU A 1057 24.06 -33.34 -4.22
CA LEU A 1057 24.64 -33.56 -2.89
C LEU A 1057 24.14 -34.84 -2.21
N ILE A 1058 23.26 -35.61 -2.87
CA ILE A 1058 22.71 -36.85 -2.32
C ILE A 1058 23.86 -37.81 -1.99
N GLY A 1059 23.99 -38.17 -0.72
CA GLY A 1059 25.04 -39.07 -0.21
C GLY A 1059 26.31 -38.39 0.31
N ALA A 1060 26.45 -37.06 0.20
CA ALA A 1060 27.56 -36.32 0.78
C ALA A 1060 27.28 -35.92 2.24
N GLN A 1061 28.26 -36.07 3.14
CA GLN A 1061 28.19 -35.56 4.51
C GLN A 1061 28.80 -34.16 4.58
N TYR A 1062 28.01 -33.17 5.02
CA TYR A 1062 28.46 -31.78 5.13
C TYR A 1062 27.70 -31.02 6.22
N THR A 1063 28.29 -29.92 6.72
CA THR A 1063 27.62 -28.99 7.66
C THR A 1063 27.09 -27.74 6.95
N GLY A 1064 27.65 -27.42 5.78
CA GLY A 1064 27.18 -26.44 4.82
C GLY A 1064 27.85 -26.66 3.46
N TYR A 1065 27.35 -26.02 2.41
CA TYR A 1065 27.96 -26.06 1.08
C TYR A 1065 27.83 -24.70 0.39
N SER A 1066 28.71 -24.43 -0.56
CA SER A 1066 28.53 -23.36 -1.54
C SER A 1066 28.37 -23.96 -2.94
N SER A 1067 27.55 -23.32 -3.76
CA SER A 1067 27.33 -23.71 -5.14
C SER A 1067 27.41 -22.49 -6.04
N ARG A 1068 28.16 -22.61 -7.15
CA ARG A 1068 28.19 -21.62 -8.22
C ARG A 1068 27.77 -22.28 -9.53
N GLU A 1069 27.10 -21.52 -10.37
CA GLU A 1069 26.53 -22.03 -11.61
C GLU A 1069 27.13 -21.29 -12.81
N HIS A 1070 27.49 -22.06 -13.84
CA HIS A 1070 27.94 -21.56 -15.13
C HIS A 1070 27.17 -22.26 -16.25
N MET A 1071 26.65 -21.49 -17.21
CA MET A 1071 25.91 -22.01 -18.36
C MET A 1071 26.84 -22.10 -19.55
N ALA A 1072 26.87 -23.25 -20.22
CA ALA A 1072 27.63 -23.48 -21.45
C ALA A 1072 26.68 -23.83 -22.59
N HIS A 1073 27.02 -23.45 -23.83
CA HIS A 1073 26.22 -23.72 -25.02
C HIS A 1073 26.47 -25.12 -25.60
N SER A 1074 27.55 -25.78 -25.18
CA SER A 1074 27.83 -27.18 -25.51
C SER A 1074 28.59 -27.91 -24.41
N LEU A 1075 28.59 -29.23 -24.46
CA LEU A 1075 29.41 -30.08 -23.58
C LEU A 1075 30.92 -29.82 -23.74
N ALA A 1076 31.37 -29.45 -24.94
CA ALA A 1076 32.78 -29.13 -25.18
C ALA A 1076 33.17 -27.84 -24.45
N GLU A 1077 32.35 -26.79 -24.56
CA GLU A 1077 32.53 -25.52 -23.86
C GLU A 1077 32.54 -25.71 -22.33
N ALA A 1078 31.60 -26.51 -21.80
CA ALA A 1078 31.53 -26.83 -20.37
C ALA A 1078 32.83 -27.48 -19.84
N ARG A 1079 33.39 -28.45 -20.58
CA ARG A 1079 34.64 -29.12 -20.21
C ARG A 1079 35.84 -28.18 -20.28
N THR A 1080 35.92 -27.34 -21.31
CA THR A 1080 36.98 -26.32 -21.42
C THR A 1080 36.89 -25.31 -20.29
N PHE A 1081 35.69 -24.88 -19.90
CA PHE A 1081 35.47 -24.00 -18.75
C PHE A 1081 36.00 -24.64 -17.46
N ILE A 1082 35.59 -25.87 -17.14
CA ILE A 1082 36.04 -26.59 -15.93
C ILE A 1082 37.58 -26.65 -15.87
N GLN A 1083 38.21 -27.02 -17.00
CA GLN A 1083 39.67 -27.12 -17.07
C GLN A 1083 40.35 -25.75 -16.86
N SER A 1084 39.79 -24.69 -17.45
CA SER A 1084 40.32 -23.32 -17.32
C SER A 1084 40.19 -22.79 -15.88
N GLN A 1085 39.07 -23.05 -15.20
CA GLN A 1085 38.85 -22.66 -13.81
C GLN A 1085 39.81 -23.38 -12.87
N ALA A 1086 39.94 -24.71 -13.01
CA ALA A 1086 40.90 -25.48 -12.21
C ALA A 1086 42.33 -24.94 -12.40
N THR A 1087 42.73 -24.67 -13.65
CA THR A 1087 44.07 -24.14 -13.96
C THR A 1087 44.29 -22.75 -13.35
N ALA A 1088 43.28 -21.87 -13.38
CA ALA A 1088 43.36 -20.54 -12.76
C ALA A 1088 43.58 -20.60 -11.24
N HIS A 1089 43.13 -21.69 -10.59
CA HIS A 1089 43.35 -21.96 -9.17
C HIS A 1089 44.60 -22.82 -8.89
N GLY A 1090 45.45 -23.06 -9.89
CA GLY A 1090 46.67 -23.87 -9.73
C GLY A 1090 46.41 -25.37 -9.55
N ALA A 1091 45.21 -25.84 -9.93
CA ALA A 1091 44.75 -27.21 -9.80
C ALA A 1091 44.49 -27.86 -11.17
N ILE A 1092 44.23 -29.16 -11.17
CA ILE A 1092 43.79 -29.90 -12.35
C ILE A 1092 42.44 -30.53 -12.04
N ALA A 1093 41.50 -30.45 -12.98
CA ALA A 1093 40.23 -31.14 -12.90
C ALA A 1093 40.35 -32.55 -13.48
N PHE A 1094 39.83 -33.54 -12.77
CA PHE A 1094 39.81 -34.95 -13.19
C PHE A 1094 38.38 -35.46 -13.20
N ARG A 1095 38.00 -36.21 -14.24
CA ARG A 1095 36.72 -36.92 -14.24
C ARG A 1095 36.64 -37.92 -13.09
N GLU A 1096 35.44 -38.11 -12.55
CA GLU A 1096 35.15 -39.09 -11.50
C GLU A 1096 35.70 -40.49 -11.82
N THR A 1097 35.59 -40.94 -13.08
CA THR A 1097 36.13 -42.24 -13.54
C THR A 1097 37.63 -42.42 -13.30
N ASN A 1098 38.36 -41.33 -13.05
CA ASN A 1098 39.80 -41.31 -12.88
C ASN A 1098 40.22 -41.08 -11.41
N VAL A 1099 39.28 -41.04 -10.46
CA VAL A 1099 39.52 -40.80 -9.03
C VAL A 1099 39.09 -42.04 -8.22
N PRO A 1100 40.03 -42.75 -7.56
CA PRO A 1100 39.70 -43.89 -6.69
C PRO A 1100 38.82 -43.43 -5.51
N ASP A 1101 37.83 -44.24 -5.14
CA ASP A 1101 36.94 -44.02 -3.99
C ASP A 1101 36.03 -42.77 -4.06
N ALA A 1102 35.86 -42.16 -5.24
CA ALA A 1102 34.94 -41.05 -5.44
C ALA A 1102 33.47 -41.51 -5.50
N ALA A 1103 32.56 -40.72 -4.91
CA ALA A 1103 31.13 -40.98 -5.01
C ALA A 1103 30.63 -40.73 -6.45
N PRO A 1104 29.91 -41.70 -7.07
CA PRO A 1104 29.45 -41.56 -8.43
C PRO A 1104 28.41 -40.43 -8.54
N PRO A 1105 28.39 -39.66 -9.64
CA PRO A 1105 27.35 -38.66 -9.85
C PRO A 1105 25.98 -39.30 -10.04
N PRO A 1106 24.89 -38.54 -9.81
CA PRO A 1106 23.55 -38.99 -10.20
C PRO A 1106 23.46 -39.31 -11.70
N LEU A 1107 22.51 -40.16 -12.09
CA LEU A 1107 22.35 -40.64 -13.47
C LEU A 1107 22.21 -39.47 -14.47
N GLY A 1108 23.06 -39.43 -15.49
CA GLY A 1108 23.03 -38.41 -16.55
C GLY A 1108 23.87 -37.16 -16.26
N ILE A 1109 24.75 -37.19 -15.25
CA ILE A 1109 25.61 -36.07 -14.83
C ILE A 1109 27.08 -36.44 -14.96
N GLU A 1110 27.91 -35.52 -15.48
CA GLU A 1110 29.36 -35.70 -15.61
C GLU A 1110 30.09 -34.92 -14.51
N ARG A 1111 30.72 -35.64 -13.56
CA ARG A 1111 31.43 -35.05 -12.41
C ARG A 1111 32.94 -34.95 -12.62
N TRP A 1112 33.50 -33.80 -12.22
CA TRP A 1112 34.91 -33.46 -12.30
C TRP A 1112 35.44 -32.97 -10.95
N PHE A 1113 36.37 -33.70 -10.34
CA PHE A 1113 36.99 -33.33 -9.07
C PHE A 1113 38.19 -32.41 -9.28
N VAL A 1114 38.39 -31.46 -8.37
CA VAL A 1114 39.52 -30.52 -8.40
C VAL A 1114 40.56 -30.98 -7.39
N SER A 1115 41.81 -31.16 -7.83
CA SER A 1115 42.93 -31.48 -6.93
C SER A 1115 44.12 -30.57 -7.20
N SER A 1116 44.67 -29.98 -6.13
CA SER A 1116 45.95 -29.27 -6.17
C SER A 1116 47.06 -30.30 -6.32
N ASN A 1117 47.94 -30.11 -7.30
CA ASN A 1117 48.99 -31.05 -7.66
C ASN A 1117 50.01 -31.25 -6.51
N ALA A 1118 49.69 -32.13 -5.57
CA ALA A 1118 50.57 -32.59 -4.50
C ALA A 1118 50.09 -33.92 -3.88
N GLN A 1119 49.68 -34.90 -4.69
CA GLN A 1119 49.80 -36.33 -4.36
C GLN A 1119 49.46 -37.15 -5.62
N LYS A 1120 50.51 -37.71 -6.21
CA LYS A 1120 50.47 -38.71 -7.27
C LYS A 1120 50.50 -40.09 -6.65
#